data_AF-A0A4R8SVL2-F1
#
_entry.id   AF-A0A4R8SVL2-F1
#
_cell.length_a   1.000
_cell.length_b   1.000
_cell.length_c   1.000
_cell.angle_alpha   90.00
_cell.angle_beta   90.00
_cell.angle_gamma   90.00
#
_symmetry.space_group_name_H-M   'P 1'
#
loop_
_entity.id
_entity.type
_entity.pdbx_description
1 polymer ?
#
loop_
_entity_poly.entity_id
_entity_poly.type
_entity_poly.pdbx_seq_one_letter_code
_entity_poly.pdbx_strand_id
1 'polypeptide(L)'
;MDNGRREIYMNSRTRPIRPVADTSCVHEFHRQLPSFAPTPLVSLSDLAREIGVKAVFLKDESIRVGLPAFKILGASWGTYRALTTKLGLPADLPLHDVALAAQQNGISLFAATEGNHGRAIAAMARILGIPAHIYVPSSVNREAATLIASEGASVVHSTSHYDDVVLEAWNSSQAVSGGLLVQDNAFEGYEQIPSWIVEGYSTLLVEAEQQVADHGLKPTLMVTPVGVGSLAHAVVSHCKSGGREHAVMTVEPDTAPCLWKSLEAGQPVSVHTSKTIMDGLNCGTVSLTAFEDLRAGVSASATVSDFEAQEGVLYLETQGVGSGPCGGATIAGLRRLAQVSPRPELLSENAVVVLLNTEGRRKYEAPLDVSIDDPVGLTRILTSIDSSNPDLSKASGAGEAEIANYISAWLQYRNIETHWIERKTGRPSVVGVLRGTGLGKSIMLNGHIDTVSLGSYSASRDPLSGDLTTDGGGRVHGRGCLDMKAGVAAALSTLAHFNSHRSLSLRGDVILAAVADEENFSFGTEEVLEAGWRADAAIIPEPTSQEIGIAHKGFIWVEIDILGVAAHGSEPDKGVDAILHAGAVQTALLEHSRALPVDERLGKASLHGGLIVGGEEPSSYPAKCTLTVEYRTVPLQTSESILADLEGILKRIATGCSDFKYAPPRMTFSRPPFALEDEDAFVQLFVSRTADTLGQAPKPVGLPFWCDAALLHQAGIPTVVYGPKGVGLHGKEEWVSVESVREVFSVMRNVVEGFCS
;
A
#
# COMPACT_ATOMS: atom_id res chain seq x y z
N MET A 1 8.11 26.30 8.56
CA MET A 1 6.94 25.91 7.75
C MET A 1 6.82 24.42 7.95
N ASP A 2 5.68 23.96 8.44
CA ASP A 2 5.38 22.53 8.52
C ASP A 2 5.29 22.02 7.08
N ASN A 3 6.14 21.06 6.71
CA ASN A 3 6.20 20.52 5.35
C ASN A 3 5.17 19.39 5.14
N GLY A 4 4.27 19.17 6.10
CA GLY A 4 3.26 18.10 6.03
C GLY A 4 3.85 16.69 6.11
N ARG A 5 5.14 16.55 6.41
CA ARG A 5 5.80 15.25 6.67
C ARG A 5 5.54 14.82 8.11
N ARG A 6 5.39 13.51 8.37
CA ARG A 6 5.36 12.99 9.75
C ARG A 6 6.54 13.53 10.57
N GLU A 7 6.25 14.13 11.72
CA GLU A 7 7.26 14.73 12.59
C GLU A 7 8.23 13.69 13.18
N ILE A 8 9.44 14.12 13.53
CA ILE A 8 10.37 13.30 14.32
C ILE A 8 9.95 13.42 15.78
N TYR A 9 9.69 12.29 16.43
CA TYR A 9 9.46 12.27 17.87
C TYR A 9 10.76 12.64 18.59
N MET A 10 10.73 13.64 19.47
CA MET A 10 11.89 14.12 20.22
C MET A 10 11.66 13.94 21.72
N ASN A 11 12.62 13.34 22.42
CA ASN A 11 12.54 13.07 23.85
C ASN A 11 13.73 13.69 24.60
N SER A 12 13.47 14.79 25.30
CA SER A 12 14.46 15.46 26.14
C SER A 12 14.57 14.88 27.55
N ARG A 13 13.75 13.87 27.90
CA ARG A 13 13.65 13.29 29.24
C ARG A 13 14.22 11.87 29.32
N THR A 14 15.19 11.53 28.47
CA THR A 14 15.81 10.20 28.55
C THR A 14 16.52 10.00 29.87
N ARG A 15 16.49 8.78 30.40
CA ARG A 15 17.10 8.42 31.70
C ARG A 15 18.00 7.19 31.58
N PRO A 16 18.94 6.99 32.52
CA PRO A 16 19.71 5.75 32.59
C PRO A 16 18.80 4.53 32.71
N ILE A 17 19.17 3.45 32.03
CA ILE A 17 18.50 2.15 32.08
C ILE A 17 19.35 1.21 32.94
N ARG A 18 18.69 0.48 33.83
CA ARG A 18 19.36 -0.56 34.62
C ARG A 18 19.41 -1.83 33.77
N PRO A 19 20.61 -2.29 33.34
CA PRO A 19 20.69 -3.50 32.53
C PRO A 19 20.17 -4.70 33.33
N VAL A 20 19.42 -5.55 32.66
CA VAL A 20 18.77 -6.74 33.26
C VAL A 20 19.79 -7.86 33.51
N ALA A 21 20.88 -7.91 32.73
CA ALA A 21 21.93 -8.93 32.83
C ALA A 21 23.32 -8.34 32.60
N ASP A 22 24.34 -9.03 33.14
CA ASP A 22 25.74 -8.77 32.81
C ASP A 22 26.07 -9.37 31.43
N THR A 23 26.38 -8.52 30.46
CA THR A 23 26.71 -8.93 29.09
C THR A 23 28.21 -9.11 28.86
N SER A 24 29.04 -9.05 29.92
CA SER A 24 30.50 -9.13 29.80
C SER A 24 30.99 -10.44 29.15
N CYS A 25 30.28 -11.56 29.38
CA CYS A 25 30.62 -12.87 28.82
C CYS A 25 30.15 -13.08 27.37
N VAL A 26 29.22 -12.26 26.87
CA VAL A 26 28.63 -12.43 25.53
C VAL A 26 29.70 -12.28 24.43
N HIS A 27 30.60 -11.30 24.57
CA HIS A 27 31.66 -11.09 23.59
C HIS A 27 32.66 -12.25 23.55
N GLU A 28 33.00 -12.80 24.71
CA GLU A 28 33.90 -13.95 24.81
C GLU A 28 33.25 -15.24 24.28
N PHE A 29 31.94 -15.40 24.47
CA PHE A 29 31.18 -16.45 23.81
C PHE A 29 31.25 -16.34 22.27
N HIS A 30 30.97 -15.16 21.70
CA HIS A 30 30.95 -15.02 20.24
C HIS A 30 32.31 -15.28 19.58
N ARG A 31 33.42 -15.03 20.29
CA ARG A 31 34.77 -15.38 19.81
C ARG A 31 34.97 -16.89 19.60
N GLN A 32 34.12 -17.72 20.18
CA GLN A 32 34.13 -19.18 19.97
C GLN A 32 33.39 -19.59 18.70
N LEU A 33 32.62 -18.70 18.05
CA LEU A 33 31.94 -19.02 16.80
C LEU A 33 32.94 -19.20 15.65
N PRO A 34 32.74 -20.19 14.75
CA PRO A 34 33.59 -20.37 13.58
C PRO A 34 33.63 -19.12 12.70
N SER A 35 34.81 -18.70 12.27
CA SER A 35 35.00 -17.52 11.41
C SER A 35 34.54 -16.20 12.04
N PHE A 36 34.42 -16.13 13.37
CA PHE A 36 34.11 -14.88 14.05
C PHE A 36 35.25 -13.88 13.86
N ALA A 37 34.88 -12.69 13.41
CA ALA A 37 35.73 -11.51 13.40
C ALA A 37 34.85 -10.28 13.71
N PRO A 38 35.40 -9.23 14.35
CA PRO A 38 34.71 -7.95 14.44
C PRO A 38 34.37 -7.45 13.03
N THR A 39 33.12 -7.05 12.81
CA THR A 39 32.71 -6.49 11.53
C THR A 39 33.28 -5.09 11.33
N PRO A 40 33.39 -4.60 10.07
CA PRO A 40 33.95 -3.28 9.80
C PRO A 40 33.17 -2.13 10.44
N LEU A 41 33.91 -1.10 10.85
CA LEU A 41 33.39 0.24 11.11
C LEU A 41 33.83 1.15 9.96
N VAL A 42 32.90 1.56 9.12
CA VAL A 42 33.17 2.36 7.91
C VAL A 42 33.03 3.84 8.24
N SER A 43 34.05 4.65 7.94
CA SER A 43 33.98 6.10 8.09
C SER A 43 33.22 6.74 6.93
N LEU A 44 32.17 7.50 7.23
CA LEU A 44 31.32 8.21 6.27
C LEU A 44 31.62 9.71 6.33
N SER A 45 32.85 10.08 5.96
CA SER A 45 33.36 11.46 6.13
C SER A 45 32.59 12.50 5.31
N ASP A 46 32.09 12.13 4.14
CA ASP A 46 31.28 13.05 3.32
C ASP A 46 29.90 13.28 3.93
N LEU A 47 29.26 12.25 4.50
CA LEU A 47 28.01 12.42 5.25
C LEU A 47 28.23 13.24 6.53
N ALA A 48 29.37 13.07 7.22
CA ALA A 48 29.69 13.92 8.37
C ALA A 48 29.77 15.41 7.99
N ARG A 49 30.37 15.72 6.84
CA ARG A 49 30.44 17.09 6.30
C ARG A 49 29.07 17.61 5.85
N GLU A 50 28.28 16.77 5.18
CA GLU A 50 26.91 17.06 4.76
C GLU A 50 26.04 17.45 5.96
N ILE A 51 26.09 16.67 7.04
CA ILE A 51 25.28 16.87 8.24
C ILE A 51 25.86 17.98 9.12
N GLY A 52 27.16 18.23 9.08
CA GLY A 52 27.86 19.22 9.91
C GLY A 52 28.19 18.71 11.32
N VAL A 53 28.66 17.47 11.43
CA VAL A 53 29.06 16.81 12.69
C VAL A 53 30.52 16.37 12.63
N LYS A 54 31.11 16.04 13.78
CA LYS A 54 32.54 15.68 13.89
C LYS A 54 32.89 14.42 13.10
N ALA A 55 32.07 13.38 13.22
CA ALA A 55 32.26 12.13 12.51
C ALA A 55 30.94 11.36 12.38
N VAL A 56 30.82 10.61 11.30
CA VAL A 56 29.76 9.62 11.08
C VAL A 56 30.43 8.31 10.74
N PHE A 57 30.09 7.25 11.47
CA PHE A 57 30.54 5.89 11.24
C PHE A 57 29.35 4.98 10.94
N LEU A 58 29.55 3.97 10.12
CA LEU A 58 28.61 2.90 9.87
C LEU A 58 29.18 1.59 10.41
N LYS A 59 28.49 0.97 11.36
CA LYS A 59 28.79 -0.40 11.80
C LYS A 59 28.15 -1.37 10.82
N ASP A 60 28.97 -2.08 10.05
CA ASP A 60 28.50 -2.89 8.92
C ASP A 60 28.28 -4.36 9.29
N GLU A 61 27.05 -4.75 9.62
CA GLU A 61 26.71 -6.15 9.94
C GLU A 61 26.30 -6.99 8.71
N SER A 62 26.57 -6.52 7.49
CA SER A 62 26.23 -7.23 6.25
C SER A 62 27.03 -8.52 6.00
N ILE A 63 28.01 -8.84 6.82
CA ILE A 63 28.91 -10.00 6.65
C ILE A 63 29.18 -10.78 7.96
N ARG A 64 28.34 -10.59 8.98
CA ARG A 64 28.57 -11.17 10.32
C ARG A 64 28.62 -12.70 10.28
N VAL A 65 29.78 -13.27 10.61
CA VAL A 65 30.01 -14.74 10.64
C VAL A 65 29.65 -15.40 9.29
N GLY A 66 29.88 -14.69 8.19
CA GLY A 66 29.55 -15.17 6.84
C GLY A 66 28.06 -15.14 6.48
N LEU A 67 27.22 -14.54 7.33
CA LEU A 67 25.79 -14.33 7.07
C LEU A 67 25.52 -12.85 6.73
N PRO A 68 24.48 -12.57 5.92
CA PRO A 68 24.20 -11.22 5.45
C PRO A 68 23.46 -10.34 6.48
N ALA A 69 23.57 -10.61 7.79
CA ALA A 69 22.87 -9.88 8.83
C ALA A 69 23.42 -10.16 10.24
N PHE A 70 23.16 -9.22 11.16
CA PHE A 70 23.56 -9.27 12.57
C PHE A 70 22.87 -10.36 13.41
N LYS A 71 21.72 -10.91 12.95
CA LYS A 71 20.81 -11.73 13.78
C LYS A 71 21.47 -12.96 14.39
N ILE A 72 22.56 -13.46 13.81
CA ILE A 72 23.36 -14.57 14.36
C ILE A 72 23.94 -14.28 15.75
N LEU A 73 24.22 -13.03 16.10
CA LEU A 73 24.69 -12.68 17.45
C LEU A 73 23.63 -13.04 18.51
N GLY A 74 22.42 -12.51 18.36
CA GLY A 74 21.31 -12.82 19.26
C GLY A 74 20.91 -14.30 19.21
N ALA A 75 20.74 -14.85 18.01
CA ALA A 75 20.33 -16.24 17.81
C ALA A 75 21.31 -17.24 18.45
N SER A 76 22.62 -17.02 18.29
CA SER A 76 23.64 -17.93 18.84
C SER A 76 23.72 -17.85 20.36
N TRP A 77 23.72 -16.64 20.96
CA TRP A 77 23.74 -16.48 22.41
C TRP A 77 22.45 -16.99 23.06
N GLY A 78 21.29 -16.68 22.48
CA GLY A 78 19.99 -17.18 22.95
C GLY A 78 19.94 -18.72 22.91
N THR A 79 20.41 -19.33 21.83
CA THR A 79 20.51 -20.80 21.72
C THR A 79 21.46 -21.37 22.78
N TYR A 80 22.64 -20.79 22.95
CA TYR A 80 23.63 -21.25 23.93
C TYR A 80 23.06 -21.23 25.35
N ARG A 81 22.44 -20.12 25.77
CA ARG A 81 21.82 -19.99 27.10
C ARG A 81 20.63 -20.91 27.30
N ALA A 82 19.83 -21.11 26.25
CA ALA A 82 18.71 -22.04 26.28
C ALA A 82 19.17 -23.49 26.44
N LEU A 83 20.25 -23.88 25.75
CA LEU A 83 20.84 -25.21 25.88
C LEU A 83 21.46 -25.44 27.26
N THR A 84 22.28 -24.50 27.76
CA THR A 84 22.90 -24.65 29.07
C THR A 84 21.86 -24.72 30.18
N THR A 85 20.79 -23.94 30.08
CA THR A 85 19.66 -23.99 31.03
C THR A 85 18.90 -25.32 30.93
N LYS A 86 18.51 -25.75 29.72
CA LYS A 86 17.72 -26.98 29.50
C LYS A 86 18.48 -28.24 29.94
N LEU A 87 19.80 -28.25 29.77
CA LEU A 87 20.66 -29.39 30.08
C LEU A 87 21.33 -29.30 31.46
N GLY A 88 21.10 -28.22 32.22
CA GLY A 88 21.72 -28.01 33.54
C GLY A 88 23.25 -27.85 33.49
N LEU A 89 23.78 -27.29 32.40
CA LEU A 89 25.20 -27.06 32.18
C LEU A 89 25.64 -25.71 32.76
N PRO A 90 26.93 -25.55 33.13
CA PRO A 90 27.49 -24.25 33.51
C PRO A 90 27.31 -23.19 32.39
N ALA A 91 27.04 -21.95 32.79
CA ALA A 91 26.77 -20.84 31.86
C ALA A 91 28.01 -20.30 31.13
N ASP A 92 29.20 -20.77 31.50
CA ASP A 92 30.51 -20.44 30.94
C ASP A 92 31.17 -21.65 30.25
N LEU A 93 30.45 -22.75 30.08
CA LEU A 93 30.96 -23.96 29.44
C LEU A 93 31.35 -23.67 27.98
N PRO A 94 32.52 -24.14 27.49
CA PRO A 94 32.92 -23.95 26.10
C PRO A 94 31.87 -24.43 25.10
N LEU A 95 31.68 -23.68 24.01
CA LEU A 95 30.66 -23.96 22.99
C LEU A 95 30.77 -25.39 22.42
N HIS A 96 31.99 -25.91 22.28
CA HIS A 96 32.24 -27.28 21.83
C HIS A 96 31.60 -28.32 22.76
N ASP A 97 31.73 -28.14 24.08
CA ASP A 97 31.19 -29.08 25.06
C ASP A 97 29.66 -28.98 25.16
N VAL A 98 29.11 -27.77 25.02
CA VAL A 98 27.65 -27.56 24.89
C VAL A 98 27.11 -28.27 23.65
N ALA A 99 27.81 -28.20 22.52
CA ALA A 99 27.43 -28.90 21.29
C ALA A 99 27.41 -30.41 21.48
N LEU A 100 28.44 -30.99 22.09
CA LEU A 100 28.49 -32.43 22.40
C LEU A 100 27.33 -32.86 23.31
N ALA A 101 27.04 -32.08 24.36
CA ALA A 101 25.93 -32.36 25.25
C ALA A 101 24.57 -32.28 24.53
N ALA A 102 24.37 -31.29 23.66
CA ALA A 102 23.15 -31.13 22.88
C ALA A 102 22.93 -32.32 21.91
N GLN A 103 23.99 -32.78 21.24
CA GLN A 103 23.96 -33.95 20.37
C GLN A 103 23.61 -35.23 21.14
N GLN A 104 24.25 -35.46 22.29
CA GLN A 104 24.00 -36.64 23.13
C GLN A 104 22.58 -36.71 23.68
N ASN A 105 21.96 -35.55 23.93
CA ASN A 105 20.57 -35.44 24.41
C ASN A 105 19.54 -35.31 23.27
N GLY A 106 19.95 -35.46 22.00
CA GLY A 106 19.05 -35.43 20.86
C GLY A 106 18.30 -34.11 20.68
N ILE A 107 18.93 -32.97 21.02
CA ILE A 107 18.28 -31.66 20.90
C ILE A 107 18.02 -31.30 19.43
N SER A 108 16.88 -30.69 19.16
CA SER A 108 16.52 -30.11 17.86
C SER A 108 15.98 -28.69 18.03
N LEU A 109 16.44 -27.75 17.20
CA LEU A 109 16.02 -26.35 17.27
C LEU A 109 14.76 -26.11 16.42
N PHE A 110 13.88 -25.26 16.93
CA PHE A 110 12.68 -24.80 16.25
C PHE A 110 12.67 -23.28 16.22
N ALA A 111 12.22 -22.67 15.12
CA ALA A 111 11.94 -21.24 15.04
C ALA A 111 10.92 -20.95 13.93
N ALA A 112 10.21 -19.85 14.05
CA ALA A 112 9.39 -19.27 12.99
C ALA A 112 10.07 -17.99 12.47
N THR A 113 10.07 -17.78 11.15
CA THR A 113 10.78 -16.64 10.54
C THR A 113 10.14 -16.20 9.24
N GLU A 114 10.33 -14.93 8.90
CA GLU A 114 10.16 -14.43 7.53
C GLU A 114 11.49 -14.08 6.84
N GLY A 115 12.62 -14.30 7.52
CA GLY A 115 13.93 -14.02 6.93
C GLY A 115 15.10 -14.42 7.81
N ASN A 116 15.90 -13.42 8.21
CA ASN A 116 17.25 -13.61 8.78
C ASN A 116 17.29 -14.37 10.12
N HIS A 117 16.21 -14.42 10.91
CA HIS A 117 16.22 -15.09 12.23
C HIS A 117 16.35 -16.60 12.05
N GLY A 118 15.46 -17.21 11.28
CA GLY A 118 15.54 -18.66 11.04
C GLY A 118 16.79 -19.08 10.27
N ARG A 119 17.36 -18.21 9.42
CA ARG A 119 18.67 -18.48 8.82
C ARG A 119 19.79 -18.49 9.86
N ALA A 120 19.76 -17.56 10.81
CA ALA A 120 20.70 -17.53 11.92
C ALA A 120 20.56 -18.75 12.85
N ILE A 121 19.34 -19.19 13.15
CA ILE A 121 19.08 -20.42 13.91
C ILE A 121 19.57 -21.66 13.14
N ALA A 122 19.32 -21.74 11.83
CA ALA A 122 19.81 -22.82 10.99
C ALA A 122 21.35 -22.88 10.97
N ALA A 123 22.01 -21.73 10.84
CA ALA A 123 23.47 -21.66 10.91
C ALA A 123 24.01 -22.06 12.30
N MET A 124 23.35 -21.63 13.39
CA MET A 124 23.73 -22.04 14.75
C MET A 124 23.55 -23.55 14.97
N ALA A 125 22.45 -24.13 14.47
CA ALA A 125 22.22 -25.58 14.52
C ALA A 125 23.33 -26.35 13.78
N ARG A 126 23.75 -25.86 12.60
CA ARG A 126 24.88 -26.40 11.84
C ARG A 126 26.19 -26.31 12.63
N ILE A 127 26.48 -25.19 13.30
CA ILE A 127 27.66 -25.03 14.16
C ILE A 127 27.66 -26.04 15.31
N LEU A 128 26.49 -26.28 15.91
CA LEU A 128 26.30 -27.22 17.01
C LEU A 128 26.20 -28.69 16.56
N GLY A 129 26.05 -28.97 15.27
CA GLY A 129 25.83 -30.32 14.74
C GLY A 129 24.50 -30.94 15.16
N ILE A 130 23.44 -30.13 15.31
CA ILE A 130 22.09 -30.57 15.68
C ILE A 130 21.05 -30.20 14.61
N PRO A 131 19.88 -30.87 14.54
CA PRO A 131 18.82 -30.53 13.59
C PRO A 131 18.18 -29.17 13.87
N ALA A 132 17.68 -28.52 12.81
CA ALA A 132 16.82 -27.33 12.90
C ALA A 132 15.59 -27.48 12.00
N HIS A 133 14.43 -27.08 12.55
CA HIS A 133 13.15 -27.01 11.87
C HIS A 133 12.68 -25.55 11.85
N ILE A 134 12.64 -24.95 10.67
CA ILE A 134 12.34 -23.53 10.50
C ILE A 134 11.00 -23.38 9.79
N TYR A 135 10.03 -22.82 10.49
CA TYR A 135 8.68 -22.59 10.01
C TYR A 135 8.63 -21.24 9.30
N VAL A 136 8.07 -21.23 8.10
CA VAL A 136 7.92 -20.02 7.28
C VAL A 136 6.47 -19.86 6.83
N PRO A 137 5.85 -18.68 6.96
CA PRO A 137 4.50 -18.44 6.46
C PRO A 137 4.46 -18.42 4.92
N SER A 138 3.24 -18.44 4.38
CA SER A 138 2.99 -18.43 2.93
C SER A 138 3.47 -17.14 2.23
N SER A 139 3.65 -16.05 2.99
CA SER A 139 4.20 -14.76 2.55
C SER A 139 5.70 -14.81 2.22
N VAL A 140 6.45 -15.78 2.75
CA VAL A 140 7.90 -15.84 2.58
C VAL A 140 8.25 -16.24 1.15
N ASN A 141 9.07 -15.40 0.52
CA ASN A 141 9.53 -15.68 -0.84
C ASN A 141 10.42 -16.95 -0.89
N ARG A 142 10.43 -17.60 -2.05
CA ARG A 142 11.16 -18.86 -2.26
C ARG A 142 12.67 -18.73 -2.07
N GLU A 143 13.22 -17.55 -2.32
CA GLU A 143 14.65 -17.27 -2.17
C GLU A 143 15.07 -17.30 -0.69
N ALA A 144 14.31 -16.65 0.20
CA ALA A 144 14.53 -16.67 1.65
C ALA A 144 14.44 -18.09 2.22
N ALA A 145 13.42 -18.87 1.83
CA ALA A 145 13.30 -20.27 2.21
C ALA A 145 14.50 -21.11 1.73
N THR A 146 14.99 -20.86 0.51
CA THR A 146 16.17 -21.54 -0.05
C THR A 146 17.45 -21.19 0.73
N LEU A 147 17.62 -19.93 1.11
CA LEU A 147 18.76 -19.49 1.92
C LEU A 147 18.76 -20.12 3.31
N ILE A 148 17.60 -20.27 3.95
CA ILE A 148 17.47 -20.99 5.22
C ILE A 148 17.85 -22.47 5.05
N ALA A 149 17.28 -23.14 4.04
CA ALA A 149 17.56 -24.54 3.76
C ALA A 149 19.05 -24.79 3.44
N SER A 150 19.72 -23.82 2.80
CA SER A 150 21.15 -23.92 2.46
C SER A 150 22.07 -24.02 3.67
N GLU A 151 21.61 -23.61 4.85
CA GLU A 151 22.33 -23.79 6.12
C GLU A 151 22.14 -25.20 6.72
N GLY A 152 21.34 -26.07 6.09
CA GLY A 152 21.09 -27.45 6.53
C GLY A 152 19.82 -27.66 7.35
N ALA A 153 18.95 -26.65 7.46
CA ALA A 153 17.68 -26.75 8.17
C ALA A 153 16.56 -27.40 7.32
N SER A 154 15.62 -28.05 8.00
CA SER A 154 14.33 -28.45 7.43
C SER A 154 13.39 -27.26 7.44
N VAL A 155 13.00 -26.76 6.26
CA VAL A 155 12.04 -25.66 6.13
C VAL A 155 10.62 -26.21 6.05
N VAL A 156 9.76 -25.75 6.95
CA VAL A 156 8.35 -26.13 7.03
C VAL A 156 7.50 -24.96 6.53
N HIS A 157 6.84 -25.15 5.39
CA HIS A 157 5.94 -24.14 4.83
C HIS A 157 4.57 -24.24 5.48
N SER A 158 4.13 -23.17 6.13
CA SER A 158 2.79 -23.04 6.67
C SER A 158 1.91 -22.21 5.74
N THR A 159 0.61 -22.52 5.72
CA THR A 159 -0.40 -21.70 5.04
C THR A 159 -0.91 -20.54 5.91
N SER A 160 -0.53 -20.51 7.19
CA SER A 160 -1.02 -19.57 8.20
C SER A 160 -0.23 -18.24 8.20
N HIS A 161 -0.76 -17.22 8.89
CA HIS A 161 -0.07 -15.94 9.10
C HIS A 161 1.05 -16.04 10.14
N TYR A 162 1.97 -15.09 10.17
CA TYR A 162 3.19 -15.16 10.99
C TYR A 162 2.96 -15.54 12.47
N ASP A 163 1.99 -14.92 13.14
CA ASP A 163 1.70 -15.21 14.55
C ASP A 163 1.24 -16.67 14.77
N ASP A 164 0.43 -17.20 13.86
CA ASP A 164 0.01 -18.60 13.88
C ASP A 164 1.19 -19.54 13.61
N VAL A 165 2.11 -19.15 12.72
CA VAL A 165 3.33 -19.91 12.42
C VAL A 165 4.26 -20.00 13.64
N VAL A 166 4.35 -18.94 14.45
CA VAL A 166 5.07 -18.97 15.74
C VAL A 166 4.45 -20.02 16.67
N LEU A 167 3.12 -20.07 16.76
CA LEU A 167 2.41 -21.04 17.59
C LEU A 167 2.56 -22.48 17.05
N GLU A 168 2.55 -22.68 15.73
CA GLU A 168 2.83 -23.96 15.08
C GLU A 168 4.24 -24.47 15.41
N ALA A 169 5.24 -23.58 15.31
CA ALA A 169 6.63 -23.90 15.66
C ALA A 169 6.76 -24.25 17.16
N TRP A 170 6.09 -23.49 18.04
CA TRP A 170 6.05 -23.77 19.48
C TRP A 170 5.46 -25.16 19.75
N ASN A 171 4.25 -25.44 19.26
CA ASN A 171 3.58 -26.72 19.47
C ASN A 171 4.40 -27.90 18.93
N SER A 172 5.02 -27.72 17.77
CA SER A 172 5.90 -28.75 17.19
C SER A 172 7.15 -28.99 18.03
N SER A 173 7.73 -27.93 18.61
CA SER A 173 8.88 -28.05 19.52
C SER A 173 8.55 -28.83 20.80
N GLN A 174 7.30 -28.71 21.30
CA GLN A 174 6.85 -29.46 22.48
C GLN A 174 6.54 -30.93 22.16
N ALA A 175 6.20 -31.26 20.91
CA ALA A 175 5.90 -32.61 20.47
C ALA A 175 7.16 -33.48 20.24
N VAL A 176 8.33 -32.86 20.10
CA VAL A 176 9.61 -33.56 19.89
C VAL A 176 10.39 -33.65 21.19
N SER A 177 10.74 -34.87 21.61
CA SER A 177 11.64 -35.08 22.74
C SER A 177 12.98 -34.41 22.46
N GLY A 178 13.37 -33.44 23.30
CA GLY A 178 14.57 -32.62 23.07
C GLY A 178 14.33 -31.36 22.23
N GLY A 179 13.11 -31.11 21.76
CA GLY A 179 12.76 -29.90 21.01
C GLY A 179 12.99 -28.63 21.83
N LEU A 180 13.49 -27.59 21.16
CA LEU A 180 13.77 -26.29 21.76
C LEU A 180 13.40 -25.17 20.79
N LEU A 181 12.33 -24.44 21.08
CA LEU A 181 12.02 -23.20 20.37
C LEU A 181 13.03 -22.13 20.75
N VAL A 182 13.61 -21.46 19.75
CA VAL A 182 14.45 -20.26 19.89
C VAL A 182 13.89 -19.16 18.99
N GLN A 183 13.06 -18.30 19.57
CA GLN A 183 12.32 -17.27 18.87
C GLN A 183 12.69 -15.87 19.37
N ASP A 184 12.79 -14.89 18.46
CA ASP A 184 13.19 -13.50 18.75
C ASP A 184 12.05 -12.57 19.18
N ASN A 185 10.80 -13.05 19.19
CA ASN A 185 9.64 -12.37 19.77
C ASN A 185 9.26 -12.96 21.14
N ALA A 186 8.84 -12.10 22.06
CA ALA A 186 8.35 -12.51 23.38
C ALA A 186 6.83 -12.59 23.37
N PHE A 187 6.29 -13.65 23.98
CA PHE A 187 4.87 -13.82 24.26
C PHE A 187 4.70 -14.36 25.68
N GLU A 188 3.47 -14.36 26.20
CA GLU A 188 3.20 -14.75 27.59
C GLU A 188 3.74 -16.16 27.90
N GLY A 189 4.66 -16.25 28.86
CA GLY A 189 5.34 -17.50 29.24
C GLY A 189 6.59 -17.83 28.41
N TYR A 190 6.99 -16.97 27.48
CA TYR A 190 8.19 -17.09 26.65
C TYR A 190 8.96 -15.76 26.55
N GLU A 191 9.55 -15.31 27.66
CA GLU A 191 10.29 -14.05 27.74
C GLU A 191 11.80 -14.27 27.90
N GLN A 192 12.20 -15.42 28.43
CA GLN A 192 13.59 -15.67 28.80
C GLN A 192 14.52 -15.78 27.58
N ILE A 193 14.18 -16.61 26.59
CA ILE A 193 15.01 -16.76 25.39
C ILE A 193 15.09 -15.46 24.57
N PRO A 194 13.98 -14.74 24.33
CA PRO A 194 14.04 -13.42 23.71
C PRO A 194 14.96 -12.44 24.45
N SER A 195 14.95 -12.44 25.79
CA SER A 195 15.86 -11.59 26.58
C SER A 195 17.34 -11.93 26.35
N TRP A 196 17.69 -13.21 26.24
CA TRP A 196 19.04 -13.62 25.84
C TRP A 196 19.35 -13.24 24.40
N ILE A 197 18.41 -13.33 23.45
CA ILE A 197 18.65 -12.85 22.09
C ILE A 197 19.03 -11.36 22.07
N VAL A 198 18.35 -10.53 22.88
CA VAL A 198 18.69 -9.10 23.04
C VAL A 198 20.10 -8.94 23.62
N GLU A 199 20.47 -9.69 24.66
CA GLU A 199 21.82 -9.68 25.24
C GLU A 199 22.91 -9.96 24.19
N GLY A 200 22.64 -10.89 23.26
CA GLY A 200 23.58 -11.28 22.21
C GLY A 200 23.98 -10.12 21.31
N TYR A 201 23.07 -9.18 21.05
CA TYR A 201 23.37 -8.02 20.23
C TYR A 201 24.37 -7.05 20.86
N SER A 202 24.63 -7.14 22.18
CA SER A 202 25.64 -6.29 22.84
C SER A 202 27.03 -6.35 22.20
N THR A 203 27.39 -7.47 21.57
CA THR A 203 28.70 -7.62 20.92
C THR A 203 28.93 -6.60 19.81
N LEU A 204 27.95 -6.32 18.96
CA LEU A 204 28.12 -5.32 17.89
C LEU A 204 28.30 -3.90 18.45
N LEU A 205 27.69 -3.61 19.61
CA LEU A 205 27.74 -2.30 20.27
C LEU A 205 29.08 -2.08 20.96
N VAL A 206 29.59 -3.10 21.65
CA VAL A 206 30.93 -3.11 22.24
C VAL A 206 32.00 -2.96 21.15
N GLU A 207 31.87 -3.71 20.05
CA GLU A 207 32.78 -3.58 18.90
C GLU A 207 32.74 -2.16 18.32
N ALA A 208 31.55 -1.60 18.08
CA ALA A 208 31.42 -0.27 17.52
C ALA A 208 32.04 0.81 18.43
N GLU A 209 31.79 0.74 19.74
CA GLU A 209 32.37 1.68 20.71
C GLU A 209 33.90 1.57 20.77
N GLN A 210 34.43 0.34 20.78
CA GLN A 210 35.88 0.12 20.76
C GLN A 210 36.52 0.62 19.47
N GLN A 211 35.93 0.32 18.31
CA GLN A 211 36.44 0.77 17.01
C GLN A 211 36.40 2.31 16.89
N VAL A 212 35.38 2.99 17.43
CA VAL A 212 35.35 4.46 17.52
C VAL A 212 36.43 4.99 18.47
N ALA A 213 36.66 4.30 19.60
CA ALA A 213 37.72 4.66 20.55
C ALA A 213 39.13 4.49 19.95
N ASP A 214 39.33 3.52 19.05
CA ASP A 214 40.59 3.34 18.32
C ASP A 214 40.90 4.54 17.39
N HIS A 215 39.86 5.31 17.00
CA HIS A 215 40.00 6.60 16.33
C HIS A 215 40.20 7.80 17.28
N GLY A 216 40.32 7.57 18.59
CA GLY A 216 40.43 8.62 19.61
C GLY A 216 39.14 9.42 19.83
N LEU A 217 38.00 8.84 19.47
CA LEU A 217 36.67 9.46 19.57
C LEU A 217 35.78 8.71 20.56
N LYS A 218 34.61 9.29 20.87
CA LYS A 218 33.57 8.65 21.67
C LYS A 218 32.22 8.86 20.99
N PRO A 219 31.38 7.82 20.81
CA PRO A 219 30.04 7.99 20.25
C PRO A 219 29.21 8.97 21.10
N THR A 220 28.43 9.82 20.45
CA THR A 220 27.44 10.69 21.12
C THR A 220 26.01 10.35 20.71
N LEU A 221 25.83 9.75 19.52
CA LEU A 221 24.54 9.35 18.98
C LEU A 221 24.67 7.97 18.30
N MET A 222 23.83 7.01 18.69
CA MET A 222 23.61 5.77 17.93
C MET A 222 22.28 5.82 17.18
N VAL A 223 22.30 5.53 15.89
CA VAL A 223 21.11 5.45 15.03
C VAL A 223 20.86 3.98 14.67
N THR A 224 19.72 3.46 15.11
CA THR A 224 19.35 2.05 14.90
C THR A 224 18.05 1.95 14.11
N PRO A 225 17.97 1.07 13.11
CA PRO A 225 16.69 0.73 12.51
C PRO A 225 15.88 -0.14 13.48
N VAL A 226 14.56 -0.13 13.36
CA VAL A 226 13.64 -0.80 14.29
C VAL A 226 12.60 -1.65 13.55
N GLY A 227 12.51 -2.92 13.91
CA GLY A 227 11.37 -3.80 13.63
C GLY A 227 10.61 -4.09 14.93
N VAL A 228 10.61 -5.35 15.40
CA VAL A 228 9.97 -5.74 16.69
C VAL A 228 10.58 -5.09 17.95
N GLY A 229 11.69 -4.36 17.83
CA GLY A 229 12.32 -3.60 18.91
C GLY A 229 13.51 -4.28 19.61
N SER A 230 13.81 -5.56 19.37
CA SER A 230 14.87 -6.29 20.09
C SER A 230 16.27 -5.69 19.92
N LEU A 231 16.66 -5.29 18.70
CA LEU A 231 17.93 -4.58 18.47
C LEU A 231 17.93 -3.19 19.12
N ALA A 232 16.83 -2.44 18.95
CA ALA A 232 16.71 -1.11 19.55
C ALA A 232 16.81 -1.16 21.08
N HIS A 233 16.25 -2.22 21.69
CA HIS A 233 16.33 -2.46 23.13
C HIS A 233 17.78 -2.73 23.56
N ALA A 234 18.54 -3.52 22.80
CA ALA A 234 19.96 -3.73 23.05
C ALA A 234 20.76 -2.42 22.94
N VAL A 235 20.48 -1.61 21.90
CA VAL A 235 21.11 -0.30 21.69
C VAL A 235 20.84 0.64 22.86
N VAL A 236 19.58 0.78 23.27
CA VAL A 236 19.19 1.59 24.42
C VAL A 236 19.84 1.09 25.71
N SER A 237 19.76 -0.22 25.96
CA SER A 237 20.35 -0.84 27.15
C SER A 237 21.86 -0.60 27.24
N HIS A 238 22.58 -0.67 26.11
CA HIS A 238 24.01 -0.35 26.07
C HIS A 238 24.26 1.14 26.29
N CYS A 239 23.59 2.00 25.52
CA CYS A 239 23.84 3.43 25.48
C CYS A 239 23.45 4.19 26.75
N LYS A 240 22.52 3.65 27.54
CA LYS A 240 21.99 4.27 28.76
C LYS A 240 22.42 3.53 30.05
N SER A 241 23.39 2.63 29.97
CA SER A 241 23.91 1.89 31.14
C SER A 241 25.42 2.09 31.33
N GLY A 242 25.96 1.66 32.48
CA GLY A 242 27.41 1.66 32.72
C GLY A 242 28.05 3.05 32.75
N GLY A 243 27.27 4.10 33.06
CA GLY A 243 27.71 5.49 33.02
C GLY A 243 27.77 6.11 31.62
N ARG A 244 27.32 5.39 30.58
CA ARG A 244 27.14 5.93 29.23
C ARG A 244 25.90 6.81 29.18
N GLU A 245 26.01 7.89 28.41
CA GLU A 245 24.92 8.85 28.17
C GLU A 245 24.74 9.11 26.67
N HIS A 246 25.04 8.12 25.82
CA HIS A 246 24.85 8.27 24.38
C HIS A 246 23.37 8.52 24.08
N ALA A 247 23.09 9.43 23.15
CA ALA A 247 21.75 9.56 22.60
C ALA A 247 21.43 8.37 21.69
N VAL A 248 20.15 8.02 21.60
CA VAL A 248 19.69 6.95 20.71
C VAL A 248 18.61 7.50 19.79
N MET A 249 18.80 7.30 18.49
CA MET A 249 17.81 7.58 17.47
C MET A 249 17.31 6.27 16.86
N THR A 250 16.00 6.13 16.73
CA THR A 250 15.36 5.00 16.05
C THR A 250 14.82 5.40 14.69
N VAL A 251 14.84 4.45 13.74
CA VAL A 251 14.30 4.64 12.39
C VAL A 251 13.39 3.49 12.01
N GLU A 252 12.18 3.80 11.56
CA GLU A 252 11.18 2.83 11.07
C GLU A 252 10.70 3.20 9.65
N PRO A 253 10.12 2.26 8.89
CA PRO A 253 9.42 2.60 7.67
C PRO A 253 8.17 3.43 7.96
N ASP A 254 7.79 4.32 7.03
CA ASP A 254 6.56 5.10 7.14
C ASP A 254 5.31 4.25 7.25
N THR A 255 5.37 3.06 6.63
CA THR A 255 4.34 2.05 6.49
C THR A 255 4.26 1.08 7.68
N ALA A 256 5.24 1.04 8.57
CA ALA A 256 5.21 0.25 9.81
C ALA A 256 5.84 0.99 11.02
N PRO A 257 5.31 2.16 11.42
CA PRO A 257 5.92 3.03 12.43
C PRO A 257 5.46 2.69 13.86
N CYS A 258 5.54 1.41 14.25
CA CYS A 258 4.93 0.92 15.49
C CYS A 258 5.55 1.53 16.76
N LEU A 259 6.87 1.70 16.82
CA LEU A 259 7.57 2.33 17.94
C LEU A 259 7.32 3.83 17.97
N TRP A 260 7.41 4.51 16.83
CA TRP A 260 7.13 5.95 16.74
C TRP A 260 5.73 6.27 17.26
N LYS A 261 4.70 5.55 16.80
CA LYS A 261 3.31 5.76 17.29
C LYS A 261 3.17 5.41 18.77
N SER A 262 3.86 4.37 19.24
CA SER A 262 3.82 3.99 20.66
C SER A 262 4.49 5.05 21.56
N LEU A 263 5.59 5.66 21.09
CA LEU A 263 6.27 6.74 21.79
C LEU A 263 5.40 8.00 21.85
N GLU A 264 4.75 8.36 20.75
CA GLU A 264 3.80 9.48 20.69
C GLU A 264 2.60 9.27 21.62
N ALA A 265 2.00 8.07 21.61
CA ALA A 265 0.88 7.71 22.46
C ALA A 265 1.27 7.52 23.94
N GLY A 266 2.57 7.37 24.24
CA GLY A 266 3.09 7.09 25.58
C GLY A 266 2.82 5.67 26.10
N GLN A 267 2.21 4.81 25.29
CA GLN A 267 1.87 3.41 25.58
C GLN A 267 2.03 2.54 24.31
N PRO A 268 2.21 1.22 24.43
CA PRO A 268 2.30 0.35 23.25
C PRO A 268 1.03 0.45 22.40
N VAL A 269 1.20 0.66 21.10
CA VAL A 269 0.11 0.61 20.11
C VAL A 269 0.52 -0.27 18.94
N SER A 270 -0.46 -1.02 18.40
CA SER A 270 -0.28 -1.78 17.17
C SER A 270 -0.71 -0.94 15.97
N VAL A 271 -0.01 -1.10 14.86
CA VAL A 271 -0.31 -0.47 13.58
C VAL A 271 -0.54 -1.53 12.52
N HIS A 272 -1.51 -1.29 11.64
CA HIS A 272 -1.61 -2.06 10.40
C HIS A 272 -0.45 -1.66 9.48
N THR A 273 0.30 -2.64 8.98
CA THR A 273 1.43 -2.38 8.10
C THR A 273 1.06 -2.54 6.62
N SER A 274 1.85 -1.95 5.73
CA SER A 274 1.71 -2.14 4.27
C SER A 274 3.04 -2.53 3.64
N LYS A 275 3.03 -2.90 2.35
CA LYS A 275 4.23 -3.33 1.61
C LYS A 275 5.34 -2.29 1.78
N THR A 276 6.54 -2.76 2.12
CA THR A 276 7.76 -1.95 2.19
C THR A 276 8.96 -2.78 1.74
N ILE A 277 9.96 -2.15 1.13
CA ILE A 277 11.27 -2.75 0.87
C ILE A 277 12.14 -2.86 2.13
N MET A 278 11.68 -2.41 3.29
CA MET A 278 12.39 -2.59 4.56
C MET A 278 11.83 -3.79 5.32
N ASP A 279 11.84 -4.99 4.70
CA ASP A 279 11.18 -6.21 5.20
C ASP A 279 11.49 -6.50 6.68
N GLY A 280 12.75 -6.33 7.09
CA GLY A 280 13.19 -6.57 8.48
C GLY A 280 12.67 -5.56 9.51
N LEU A 281 12.08 -4.46 9.05
CA LEU A 281 11.49 -3.38 9.85
C LEU A 281 9.95 -3.34 9.74
N ASN A 282 9.35 -4.20 8.89
CA ASN A 282 7.91 -4.23 8.64
C ASN A 282 7.17 -4.92 9.80
N CYS A 283 7.13 -4.28 10.97
CA CYS A 283 6.54 -4.83 12.18
C CYS A 283 5.37 -3.96 12.66
N GLY A 284 4.21 -4.58 12.92
CA GLY A 284 3.03 -3.86 13.39
C GLY A 284 3.01 -3.57 14.89
N THR A 285 3.82 -4.27 15.68
CA THR A 285 3.79 -4.16 17.15
C THR A 285 5.20 -4.26 17.73
N VAL A 286 5.53 -3.37 18.66
CA VAL A 286 6.78 -3.41 19.44
C VAL A 286 6.67 -4.45 20.55
N SER A 287 7.75 -5.18 20.82
CA SER A 287 7.82 -6.10 21.97
C SER A 287 7.52 -5.41 23.30
N LEU A 288 6.56 -5.95 24.06
CA LEU A 288 6.12 -5.40 25.35
C LEU A 288 7.26 -5.28 26.36
N THR A 289 8.20 -6.24 26.36
CA THR A 289 9.33 -6.26 27.29
C THR A 289 10.36 -5.17 27.00
N ALA A 290 10.36 -4.61 25.78
CA ALA A 290 11.29 -3.57 25.37
C ALA A 290 10.73 -2.15 25.55
N PHE A 291 9.40 -1.98 25.51
CA PHE A 291 8.79 -0.66 25.34
C PHE A 291 9.14 0.33 26.46
N GLU A 292 9.14 -0.09 27.73
CA GLU A 292 9.44 0.81 28.85
C GLU A 292 10.87 1.36 28.80
N ASP A 293 11.84 0.52 28.42
CA ASP A 293 13.22 0.93 28.24
C ASP A 293 13.36 1.81 27.00
N LEU A 294 12.71 1.45 25.89
CA LEU A 294 12.71 2.25 24.66
C LEU A 294 12.11 3.65 24.92
N ARG A 295 10.96 3.75 25.59
CA ARG A 295 10.32 5.01 25.99
C ARG A 295 11.23 5.86 26.87
N ALA A 296 11.96 5.22 27.77
CA ALA A 296 12.88 5.89 28.70
C ALA A 296 14.23 6.26 28.06
N GLY A 297 14.67 5.59 27.00
CA GLY A 297 16.03 5.69 26.47
C GLY A 297 16.16 6.27 25.07
N VAL A 298 15.13 6.20 24.22
CA VAL A 298 15.12 6.78 22.87
C VAL A 298 15.05 8.30 22.96
N SER A 299 16.04 8.97 22.38
CA SER A 299 16.16 10.43 22.32
C SER A 299 15.44 11.04 21.11
N ALA A 300 15.40 10.31 19.99
CA ALA A 300 14.65 10.69 18.79
C ALA A 300 14.10 9.45 18.08
N SER A 301 12.90 9.52 17.49
CA SER A 301 12.38 8.48 16.58
C SER A 301 11.92 9.12 15.29
N ALA A 302 12.42 8.64 14.16
CA ALA A 302 12.02 9.07 12.83
C ALA A 302 11.44 7.91 12.03
N THR A 303 10.66 8.24 11.01
CA THR A 303 10.20 7.28 10.01
C THR A 303 10.73 7.67 8.64
N VAL A 304 10.89 6.73 7.72
CA VAL A 304 11.41 6.97 6.37
C VAL A 304 10.61 6.22 5.33
N SER A 305 10.52 6.78 4.13
CA SER A 305 9.91 6.09 3.00
C SER A 305 10.88 5.08 2.39
N ASP A 306 10.32 4.14 1.62
CA ASP A 306 11.12 3.22 0.82
C ASP A 306 12.07 3.95 -0.14
N PHE A 307 11.61 5.05 -0.74
CA PHE A 307 12.43 5.88 -1.62
C PHE A 307 13.63 6.48 -0.89
N GLU A 308 13.42 7.11 0.26
CA GLU A 308 14.50 7.65 1.09
C GLU A 308 15.48 6.55 1.53
N ALA A 309 14.98 5.36 1.89
CA ALA A 309 15.81 4.21 2.24
C ALA A 309 16.65 3.71 1.05
N GLN A 310 16.08 3.67 -0.16
CA GLN A 310 16.81 3.33 -1.38
C GLN A 310 17.91 4.35 -1.69
N GLU A 311 17.66 5.65 -1.55
CA GLU A 311 18.72 6.66 -1.70
C GLU A 311 19.86 6.44 -0.69
N GLY A 312 19.53 6.00 0.53
CA GLY A 312 20.50 5.55 1.51
C GLY A 312 21.34 4.35 1.03
N VAL A 313 20.71 3.34 0.41
CA VAL A 313 21.41 2.18 -0.16
C VAL A 313 22.34 2.60 -1.30
N LEU A 314 21.86 3.43 -2.22
CA LEU A 314 22.67 3.92 -3.34
C LEU A 314 23.87 4.74 -2.85
N TYR A 315 23.68 5.56 -1.82
CA TYR A 315 24.78 6.25 -1.16
C TYR A 315 25.80 5.27 -0.57
N LEU A 316 25.36 4.24 0.18
CA LEU A 316 26.25 3.24 0.77
C LEU A 316 27.04 2.46 -0.28
N GLU A 317 26.45 2.19 -1.44
CA GLU A 317 27.16 1.56 -2.58
C GLU A 317 28.33 2.43 -3.05
N THR A 318 28.19 3.75 -3.09
CA THR A 318 29.31 4.67 -3.42
C THR A 318 30.45 4.62 -2.39
N GLN A 319 30.15 4.17 -1.16
CA GLN A 319 31.12 4.00 -0.07
C GLN A 319 31.70 2.57 -0.03
N GLY A 320 31.36 1.72 -0.99
CA GLY A 320 31.81 0.33 -1.06
C GLY A 320 31.09 -0.62 -0.11
N VAL A 321 29.94 -0.22 0.45
CA VAL A 321 29.16 -1.04 1.38
C VAL A 321 27.98 -1.68 0.66
N GLY A 322 27.94 -3.02 0.66
CA GLY A 322 26.84 -3.80 0.08
C GLY A 322 25.66 -3.95 1.02
N SER A 323 24.96 -2.84 1.31
CA SER A 323 23.81 -2.80 2.24
C SER A 323 22.47 -3.10 1.57
N GLY A 324 21.48 -3.53 2.35
CA GLY A 324 20.06 -3.56 1.97
C GLY A 324 19.26 -2.38 2.56
N PRO A 325 17.97 -2.23 2.21
CA PRO A 325 17.15 -1.08 2.60
C PRO A 325 17.09 -0.76 4.11
N CYS A 326 17.14 -1.77 5.00
CA CYS A 326 17.12 -1.53 6.44
C CYS A 326 18.37 -0.75 6.92
N GLY A 327 19.51 -0.95 6.26
CA GLY A 327 20.72 -0.16 6.50
C GLY A 327 20.61 1.25 5.90
N GLY A 328 20.10 1.34 4.68
CA GLY A 328 19.81 2.62 4.01
C GLY A 328 18.86 3.52 4.81
N ALA A 329 17.91 2.93 5.54
CA ALA A 329 17.00 3.64 6.44
C ALA A 329 17.75 4.49 7.48
N THR A 330 18.86 4.03 8.04
CA THR A 330 19.62 4.80 9.04
C THR A 330 20.26 6.06 8.46
N ILE A 331 20.68 6.02 7.20
CA ILE A 331 21.20 7.17 6.45
C ILE A 331 20.07 8.18 6.23
N ALA A 332 18.93 7.70 5.75
CA ALA A 332 17.73 8.51 5.56
C ALA A 332 17.26 9.18 6.86
N GLY A 333 17.21 8.42 7.96
CA GLY A 333 16.86 8.92 9.29
C GLY A 333 17.78 10.04 9.76
N LEU A 334 19.11 9.86 9.64
CA LEU A 334 20.07 10.91 10.01
C LEU A 334 19.90 12.18 9.16
N ARG A 335 19.70 12.03 7.84
CA ARG A 335 19.42 13.17 6.93
C ARG A 335 18.14 13.89 7.31
N ARG A 336 17.07 13.16 7.65
CA ARG A 336 15.83 13.77 8.16
C ARG A 336 16.06 14.55 9.45
N LEU A 337 16.82 14.01 10.40
CA LEU A 337 17.12 14.71 11.65
C LEU A 337 17.90 16.02 11.41
N ALA A 338 18.79 16.05 10.41
CA ALA A 338 19.56 17.23 10.05
C ALA A 338 18.73 18.36 9.43
N GLN A 339 17.55 18.03 8.89
CA GLN A 339 16.61 19.01 8.32
C GLN A 339 15.68 19.62 9.37
N VAL A 340 15.66 19.11 10.61
CA VAL A 340 14.84 19.66 11.69
C VAL A 340 15.34 21.06 12.08
N SER A 341 14.39 21.99 12.24
CA SER A 341 14.65 23.36 12.66
C SER A 341 13.81 23.72 13.90
N PRO A 342 14.42 24.25 14.99
CA PRO A 342 15.86 24.53 15.13
C PRO A 342 16.70 23.24 15.16
N ARG A 343 17.99 23.37 14.80
CA ARG A 343 18.92 22.23 14.73
C ARG A 343 18.95 21.47 16.07
N PRO A 344 18.71 20.14 16.09
CA PRO A 344 18.74 19.37 17.33
C PRO A 344 20.12 19.34 17.99
N GLU A 345 20.18 19.39 19.32
CA GLU A 345 21.42 19.26 20.11
C GLU A 345 22.17 17.94 19.83
N LEU A 346 21.42 16.90 19.44
CA LEU A 346 21.92 15.60 19.02
C LEU A 346 22.93 15.68 17.86
N LEU A 347 22.86 16.76 17.06
CA LEU A 347 23.71 17.02 15.90
C LEU A 347 24.64 18.24 16.12
N SER A 348 25.19 18.41 17.33
CA SER A 348 26.24 19.41 17.56
C SER A 348 27.47 19.19 16.66
N GLU A 349 28.28 20.22 16.45
CA GLU A 349 29.53 20.10 15.65
C GLU A 349 30.51 19.06 16.24
N ASN A 350 30.40 18.75 17.53
CA ASN A 350 31.22 17.75 18.21
C ASN A 350 30.62 16.33 18.16
N ALA A 351 29.43 16.16 17.61
CA ALA A 351 28.73 14.88 17.60
C ALA A 351 29.49 13.83 16.81
N VAL A 352 29.57 12.62 17.36
CA VAL A 352 30.10 11.42 16.73
C VAL A 352 28.94 10.44 16.60
N VAL A 353 28.48 10.26 15.37
CA VAL A 353 27.29 9.46 15.05
C VAL A 353 27.72 8.06 14.61
N VAL A 354 27.08 7.02 15.15
CA VAL A 354 27.23 5.64 14.71
C VAL A 354 25.91 5.15 14.16
N LEU A 355 25.89 4.80 12.88
CA LEU A 355 24.76 4.22 12.16
C LEU A 355 24.91 2.70 12.13
N LEU A 356 23.80 1.96 12.28
CA LEU A 356 23.82 0.50 12.20
C LEU A 356 23.31 0.02 10.83
N ASN A 357 24.18 -0.60 10.03
CA ASN A 357 23.74 -1.36 8.86
C ASN A 357 23.44 -2.81 9.29
N THR A 358 22.18 -3.21 9.26
CA THR A 358 21.72 -4.49 9.82
C THR A 358 21.61 -5.61 8.78
N GLU A 359 21.82 -5.32 7.51
CA GLU A 359 21.68 -6.32 6.44
C GLU A 359 22.59 -6.07 5.24
N GLY A 360 22.83 -7.13 4.48
CA GLY A 360 23.52 -7.10 3.20
C GLY A 360 22.60 -6.89 2.00
N ARG A 361 23.22 -6.73 0.83
CA ARG A 361 22.56 -6.53 -0.46
C ARG A 361 21.54 -7.66 -0.74
N ARG A 362 20.34 -7.26 -1.19
CA ARG A 362 19.27 -8.14 -1.67
C ARG A 362 18.57 -7.51 -2.87
N LYS A 363 17.77 -8.28 -3.60
CA LYS A 363 16.95 -7.78 -4.72
C LYS A 363 15.61 -7.24 -4.22
N TYR A 364 15.18 -6.13 -4.79
CA TYR A 364 13.88 -5.52 -4.57
C TYR A 364 13.54 -4.60 -5.75
N GLU A 365 12.27 -4.26 -5.92
CA GLU A 365 11.80 -3.29 -6.91
C GLU A 365 12.14 -1.88 -6.44
N ALA A 366 12.59 -1.03 -7.36
CA ALA A 366 12.86 0.37 -7.03
C ALA A 366 11.54 1.06 -6.64
N PRO A 367 11.44 1.64 -5.43
CA PRO A 367 10.23 2.32 -5.00
C PRO A 367 10.08 3.67 -5.72
N LEU A 368 8.84 4.10 -5.85
CA LEU A 368 8.49 5.41 -6.39
C LEU A 368 8.60 6.48 -5.31
N ASP A 369 8.92 7.71 -5.70
CA ASP A 369 9.02 8.84 -4.79
C ASP A 369 7.63 9.23 -4.25
N VAL A 370 7.49 9.23 -2.92
CA VAL A 370 6.26 9.60 -2.20
C VAL A 370 6.30 11.03 -1.66
N SER A 371 7.41 11.75 -1.82
CA SER A 371 7.59 13.13 -1.34
C SER A 371 6.93 14.18 -2.25
N ILE A 372 6.48 13.80 -3.45
CA ILE A 372 5.88 14.71 -4.43
C ILE A 372 4.47 15.11 -4.01
N ASP A 373 4.22 16.42 -3.89
CA ASP A 373 2.92 17.03 -3.58
C ASP A 373 2.26 17.75 -4.77
N ASP A 374 3.04 18.07 -5.81
CA ASP A 374 2.50 18.79 -6.97
C ASP A 374 1.58 17.85 -7.80
N PRO A 375 0.38 18.31 -8.19
CA PRO A 375 -0.60 17.47 -8.86
C PRO A 375 -0.11 16.97 -10.23
N VAL A 376 0.75 17.71 -10.92
CA VAL A 376 1.33 17.26 -12.20
C VAL A 376 2.35 16.17 -11.96
N GLY A 377 3.25 16.34 -10.98
CA GLY A 377 4.20 15.31 -10.56
C GLY A 377 3.50 14.02 -10.13
N LEU A 378 2.45 14.13 -9.31
CA LEU A 378 1.64 12.99 -8.90
C LEU A 378 0.92 12.33 -10.08
N THR A 379 0.38 13.10 -11.02
CA THR A 379 -0.25 12.54 -12.23
C THR A 379 0.74 11.63 -12.97
N ARG A 380 1.99 12.06 -13.12
CA ARG A 380 3.02 11.27 -13.80
C ARG A 380 3.33 9.97 -13.06
N ILE A 381 3.49 10.03 -11.74
CA ILE A 381 3.79 8.85 -10.92
C ILE A 381 2.63 7.86 -10.98
N LEU A 382 1.39 8.31 -10.74
CA LEU A 382 0.21 7.43 -10.82
C LEU A 382 0.04 6.82 -12.21
N THR A 383 0.33 7.57 -13.27
CA THR A 383 0.28 7.08 -14.67
C THR A 383 1.30 5.97 -14.92
N SER A 384 2.47 6.02 -14.27
CA SER A 384 3.50 4.99 -14.41
C SER A 384 3.21 3.66 -13.73
N ILE A 385 2.14 3.58 -12.94
CA ILE A 385 1.72 2.36 -12.25
C ILE A 385 0.63 1.68 -13.09
N ASP A 386 0.83 0.42 -13.48
CA ASP A 386 -0.23 -0.36 -14.13
C ASP A 386 -1.32 -0.66 -13.10
N SER A 387 -2.52 -0.14 -13.36
CA SER A 387 -3.71 -0.40 -12.57
C SER A 387 -4.87 -0.82 -13.46
N SER A 388 -4.55 -1.42 -14.61
CA SER A 388 -5.56 -1.86 -15.56
C SER A 388 -6.48 -2.92 -14.94
N ASN A 389 -7.79 -2.74 -15.12
CA ASN A 389 -8.81 -3.59 -14.56
C ASN A 389 -8.65 -5.04 -15.08
N PRO A 390 -8.52 -6.04 -14.19
CA PRO A 390 -8.21 -7.41 -14.59
C PRO A 390 -9.40 -8.16 -15.19
N ASP A 391 -10.63 -7.70 -14.92
CA ASP A 391 -11.87 -8.41 -15.27
C ASP A 391 -12.57 -7.81 -16.51
N LEU A 392 -12.18 -6.60 -16.92
CA LEU A 392 -12.88 -5.84 -17.97
C LEU A 392 -12.55 -6.29 -19.40
N SER A 393 -11.33 -6.79 -19.65
CA SER A 393 -10.82 -7.00 -21.01
C SER A 393 -10.28 -8.41 -21.24
N LYS A 394 -10.10 -8.79 -22.52
CA LYS A 394 -9.48 -10.09 -22.88
C LYS A 394 -8.03 -10.21 -22.41
N ALA A 395 -7.30 -9.09 -22.32
CA ALA A 395 -5.97 -9.06 -21.72
C ALA A 395 -6.13 -8.91 -20.21
N SER A 396 -5.48 -9.78 -19.44
CA SER A 396 -5.45 -9.67 -17.99
C SER A 396 -4.74 -8.37 -17.60
N GLY A 397 -5.48 -7.47 -16.95
CA GLY A 397 -4.92 -6.28 -16.32
C GLY A 397 -4.15 -6.60 -15.04
N ALA A 398 -3.39 -5.62 -14.54
CA ALA A 398 -2.56 -5.77 -13.34
C ALA A 398 -3.35 -5.74 -12.03
N GLY A 399 -4.53 -5.11 -12.01
CA GLY A 399 -5.27 -4.82 -10.78
C GLY A 399 -4.70 -3.63 -10.00
N GLU A 400 -5.35 -3.24 -8.92
CA GLU A 400 -5.15 -1.95 -8.25
C GLU A 400 -4.16 -2.01 -7.09
N ALA A 401 -3.64 -3.20 -6.77
CA ALA A 401 -2.81 -3.40 -5.59
C ALA A 401 -1.55 -2.52 -5.56
N GLU A 402 -0.86 -2.33 -6.69
CA GLU A 402 0.36 -1.52 -6.74
C GLU A 402 0.06 -0.02 -6.53
N ILE A 403 -0.95 0.51 -7.22
CA ILE A 403 -1.35 1.92 -7.09
C ILE A 403 -1.93 2.22 -5.70
N ALA A 404 -2.70 1.29 -5.12
CA ALA A 404 -3.19 1.38 -3.75
C ALA A 404 -2.06 1.38 -2.72
N ASN A 405 -1.01 0.57 -2.92
CA ASN A 405 0.18 0.59 -2.07
C ASN A 405 0.92 1.93 -2.17
N TYR A 406 1.08 2.50 -3.37
CA TYR A 406 1.69 3.82 -3.56
C TYR A 406 0.88 4.90 -2.83
N ILE A 407 -0.44 4.95 -3.02
CA ILE A 407 -1.32 5.93 -2.37
C ILE A 407 -1.25 5.78 -0.84
N SER A 408 -1.27 4.55 -0.33
CA SER A 408 -1.15 4.27 1.10
C SER A 408 0.18 4.79 1.67
N ALA A 409 1.29 4.50 1.00
CA ALA A 409 2.62 4.99 1.40
C ALA A 409 2.72 6.52 1.33
N TRP A 410 2.12 7.14 0.31
CA TRP A 410 2.05 8.59 0.15
C TRP A 410 1.28 9.26 1.30
N LEU A 411 0.15 8.69 1.72
CA LEU A 411 -0.63 9.18 2.87
C LEU A 411 0.14 9.00 4.18
N GLN A 412 0.74 7.83 4.39
CA GLN A 412 1.50 7.50 5.60
C GLN A 412 2.75 8.35 5.76
N TYR A 413 3.45 8.69 4.67
CA TYR A 413 4.56 9.66 4.65
C TYR A 413 4.17 10.99 5.32
N ARG A 414 2.90 11.38 5.19
CA ARG A 414 2.34 12.65 5.71
C ARG A 414 1.63 12.51 7.05
N ASN A 415 1.68 11.32 7.66
CA ASN A 415 0.91 10.96 8.84
C ASN A 415 -0.60 11.15 8.68
N ILE A 416 -1.12 11.02 7.46
CA ILE A 416 -2.57 11.03 7.21
C ILE A 416 -3.11 9.64 7.59
N GLU A 417 -4.29 9.61 8.19
CA GLU A 417 -4.96 8.37 8.57
C GLU A 417 -5.29 7.57 7.30
N THR A 418 -4.92 6.29 7.25
CA THR A 418 -5.01 5.46 6.03
C THR A 418 -5.71 4.15 6.35
N HIS A 419 -6.66 3.75 5.49
CA HIS A 419 -7.41 2.52 5.58
C HIS A 419 -7.39 1.76 4.26
N TRP A 420 -7.17 0.45 4.35
CA TRP A 420 -7.19 -0.48 3.23
C TRP A 420 -8.53 -1.20 3.19
N ILE A 421 -9.28 -1.05 2.10
CA ILE A 421 -10.60 -1.66 1.93
C ILE A 421 -10.52 -2.66 0.78
N GLU A 422 -10.62 -3.95 1.08
CA GLU A 422 -10.44 -5.00 0.08
C GLU A 422 -11.33 -6.21 0.38
N ARG A 423 -12.50 -6.29 -0.26
CA ARG A 423 -13.34 -7.49 -0.19
C ARG A 423 -12.90 -8.55 -1.19
N LYS A 424 -12.45 -8.14 -2.38
CA LYS A 424 -11.91 -9.03 -3.43
C LYS A 424 -10.38 -8.91 -3.46
N THR A 425 -9.69 -10.00 -3.15
CA THR A 425 -8.21 -10.05 -3.16
C THR A 425 -7.64 -9.55 -4.49
N GLY A 426 -6.66 -8.65 -4.42
CA GLY A 426 -6.03 -7.99 -5.55
C GLY A 426 -6.79 -6.77 -6.09
N ARG A 427 -7.92 -6.40 -5.50
CA ARG A 427 -8.76 -5.26 -5.94
C ARG A 427 -9.03 -4.23 -4.82
N PRO A 428 -7.99 -3.70 -4.15
CA PRO A 428 -8.16 -2.82 -3.01
C PRO A 428 -8.58 -1.39 -3.38
N SER A 429 -9.40 -0.80 -2.54
CA SER A 429 -9.61 0.65 -2.43
C SER A 429 -8.84 1.20 -1.21
N VAL A 430 -8.49 2.48 -1.26
CA VAL A 430 -7.78 3.16 -0.16
C VAL A 430 -8.57 4.37 0.31
N VAL A 431 -8.79 4.47 1.62
CA VAL A 431 -9.39 5.65 2.24
C VAL A 431 -8.35 6.41 3.05
N GLY A 432 -8.14 7.68 2.71
CA GLY A 432 -7.28 8.60 3.44
C GLY A 432 -8.12 9.64 4.19
N VAL A 433 -7.86 9.88 5.48
CA VAL A 433 -8.63 10.84 6.27
C VAL A 433 -7.74 11.92 6.86
N LEU A 434 -7.92 13.14 6.37
CA LEU A 434 -7.37 14.33 7.01
C LEU A 434 -8.40 14.87 8.00
N ARG A 435 -8.18 14.57 9.29
CA ARG A 435 -9.07 15.02 10.37
C ARG A 435 -9.05 16.54 10.52
N GLY A 436 -10.24 17.13 10.60
CA GLY A 436 -10.46 18.51 10.98
C GLY A 436 -10.42 18.69 12.50
N THR A 437 -10.64 19.93 12.95
CA THR A 437 -10.73 20.29 14.38
C THR A 437 -12.08 19.91 15.02
N GLY A 438 -13.05 19.48 14.20
CA GLY A 438 -14.38 19.02 14.62
C GLY A 438 -15.49 20.05 14.38
N LEU A 439 -16.75 19.55 14.39
CA LEU A 439 -17.99 20.33 14.27
C LEU A 439 -18.19 21.08 12.92
N GLY A 440 -17.35 20.84 11.91
CA GLY A 440 -17.54 21.31 10.53
C GLY A 440 -18.09 20.21 9.62
N LYS A 441 -18.39 20.57 8.37
CA LYS A 441 -18.89 19.63 7.35
C LYS A 441 -17.75 18.87 6.67
N SER A 442 -17.84 17.55 6.58
CA SER A 442 -16.83 16.73 5.93
C SER A 442 -17.07 16.60 4.43
N ILE A 443 -16.00 16.50 3.65
CA ILE A 443 -16.07 16.35 2.19
C ILE A 443 -15.29 15.12 1.73
N MET A 444 -15.85 14.37 0.78
CA MET A 444 -15.21 13.23 0.16
C MET A 444 -14.68 13.59 -1.24
N LEU A 445 -13.43 13.24 -1.52
CA LEU A 445 -12.81 13.31 -2.83
C LEU A 445 -12.74 11.87 -3.35
N ASN A 446 -13.73 11.46 -4.16
CA ASN A 446 -13.88 10.09 -4.62
C ASN A 446 -13.37 9.97 -6.06
N GLY A 447 -12.32 9.19 -6.29
CA GLY A 447 -11.78 8.99 -7.63
C GLY A 447 -11.29 7.56 -7.81
N HIS A 448 -11.59 6.98 -8.97
CA HIS A 448 -11.18 5.62 -9.27
C HIS A 448 -9.69 5.56 -9.63
N ILE A 449 -9.06 4.42 -9.29
CA ILE A 449 -7.63 4.19 -9.51
C ILE A 449 -7.36 3.08 -10.51
N ASP A 450 -8.39 2.34 -10.93
CA ASP A 450 -8.29 1.42 -12.04
C ASP A 450 -8.34 2.14 -13.39
N THR A 451 -7.89 1.47 -14.45
CA THR A 451 -8.00 1.97 -15.82
C THR A 451 -8.51 0.89 -16.75
N VAL A 452 -9.01 1.26 -17.93
CA VAL A 452 -9.14 0.29 -19.03
C VAL A 452 -7.80 -0.36 -19.42
N SER A 453 -7.89 -1.45 -20.19
CA SER A 453 -6.75 -2.22 -20.69
C SER A 453 -5.68 -1.38 -21.41
N LEU A 454 -4.42 -1.77 -21.23
CA LEU A 454 -3.29 -1.24 -22.00
C LEU A 454 -3.24 -1.80 -23.43
N GLY A 455 -3.94 -2.90 -23.72
CA GLY A 455 -3.80 -3.65 -24.97
C GLY A 455 -4.26 -2.91 -26.23
N SER A 456 -5.10 -1.88 -26.08
CA SER A 456 -5.55 -1.02 -27.20
C SER A 456 -4.64 0.19 -27.44
N TYR A 457 -3.68 0.44 -26.54
CA TYR A 457 -2.81 1.61 -26.62
C TYR A 457 -1.84 1.50 -27.79
N SER A 458 -1.49 2.63 -28.39
CA SER A 458 -0.60 2.67 -29.54
C SER A 458 0.78 2.16 -29.17
N ALA A 459 1.32 1.21 -29.94
CA ALA A 459 2.69 0.71 -29.75
C ALA A 459 3.78 1.78 -29.96
N SER A 460 3.44 2.97 -30.48
CA SER A 460 4.37 4.08 -30.68
C SER A 460 4.71 4.84 -29.39
N ARG A 461 4.00 4.61 -28.29
CA ARG A 461 4.25 5.23 -26.98
C ARG A 461 4.01 4.22 -25.87
N ASP A 462 4.78 4.34 -24.79
CA ASP A 462 4.54 3.56 -23.59
C ASP A 462 3.26 4.05 -22.88
N PRO A 463 2.24 3.19 -22.70
CA PRO A 463 1.03 3.55 -21.96
C PRO A 463 1.31 3.97 -20.52
N LEU A 464 2.43 3.54 -19.92
CA LEU A 464 2.80 3.84 -18.54
C LEU A 464 3.93 4.88 -18.47
N SER A 465 4.15 5.66 -19.54
CA SER A 465 5.26 6.62 -19.60
C SER A 465 5.19 7.70 -18.52
N GLY A 466 4.00 8.26 -18.24
CA GLY A 466 3.88 9.46 -17.42
C GLY A 466 4.71 10.63 -17.98
N ASP A 467 4.93 10.65 -19.30
CA ASP A 467 5.82 11.60 -19.96
C ASP A 467 5.22 12.99 -19.96
N LEU A 468 6.01 13.97 -19.53
CA LEU A 468 5.65 15.39 -19.60
C LEU A 468 6.25 16.01 -20.85
N THR A 469 5.41 16.43 -21.79
CA THR A 469 5.84 17.31 -22.87
C THR A 469 5.75 18.77 -22.44
N THR A 470 6.59 19.64 -23.02
CA THR A 470 6.65 21.07 -22.70
C THR A 470 6.06 21.95 -23.80
N ASP A 471 5.61 21.36 -24.91
CA ASP A 471 4.95 22.06 -26.00
C ASP A 471 3.48 22.38 -25.67
N GLY A 472 2.97 23.49 -26.21
CA GLY A 472 1.56 23.84 -26.16
C GLY A 472 0.93 23.93 -24.76
N GLY A 473 1.67 24.41 -23.75
CA GLY A 473 1.19 24.53 -22.36
C GLY A 473 1.51 23.33 -21.46
N GLY A 474 2.11 22.28 -22.04
CA GLY A 474 2.54 21.07 -21.36
C GLY A 474 1.45 20.03 -21.19
N ARG A 475 1.82 18.76 -21.41
CA ARG A 475 0.89 17.61 -21.37
C ARG A 475 1.54 16.43 -20.67
N VAL A 476 0.77 15.73 -19.83
CA VAL A 476 1.17 14.41 -19.32
C VAL A 476 0.53 13.35 -20.19
N HIS A 477 1.30 12.35 -20.63
CA HIS A 477 0.85 11.26 -21.47
C HIS A 477 0.83 9.92 -20.73
N GLY A 478 -0.12 9.06 -21.12
CA GLY A 478 -0.22 7.68 -20.65
C GLY A 478 -1.66 7.28 -20.37
N ARG A 479 -1.92 5.97 -20.28
CA ARG A 479 -3.25 5.43 -19.98
C ARG A 479 -3.69 5.84 -18.58
N GLY A 480 -4.92 6.33 -18.51
CA GLY A 480 -5.58 6.77 -17.29
C GLY A 480 -5.01 8.07 -16.72
N CYS A 481 -4.04 8.72 -17.39
CA CYS A 481 -3.54 10.01 -16.94
C CYS A 481 -4.66 11.06 -16.92
N LEU A 482 -5.61 10.98 -17.85
CA LEU A 482 -6.80 11.80 -17.88
C LEU A 482 -7.96 11.11 -17.15
N ASP A 483 -8.08 9.79 -17.28
CA ASP A 483 -9.23 8.98 -16.84
C ASP A 483 -8.85 7.90 -15.79
N MET A 484 -8.80 8.20 -14.50
CA MET A 484 -8.95 9.54 -13.92
C MET A 484 -7.80 9.94 -12.98
N LYS A 485 -6.59 9.40 -13.20
CA LYS A 485 -5.44 9.54 -12.29
C LYS A 485 -5.01 10.99 -12.04
N ALA A 486 -5.18 11.90 -13.00
CA ALA A 486 -4.94 13.34 -12.75
C ALA A 486 -5.93 13.95 -11.75
N GLY A 487 -7.19 13.49 -11.76
CA GLY A 487 -8.18 13.89 -10.77
C GLY A 487 -7.80 13.41 -9.37
N VAL A 488 -7.38 12.15 -9.25
CA VAL A 488 -6.86 11.57 -7.99
C VAL A 488 -5.60 12.30 -7.52
N ALA A 489 -4.68 12.65 -8.43
CA ALA A 489 -3.50 13.45 -8.11
C ALA A 489 -3.85 14.85 -7.55
N ALA A 490 -4.86 15.51 -8.12
CA ALA A 490 -5.37 16.78 -7.60
C ALA A 490 -6.01 16.62 -6.20
N ALA A 491 -6.70 15.51 -5.94
CA ALA A 491 -7.25 15.19 -4.62
C ALA A 491 -6.15 14.97 -3.58
N LEU A 492 -5.13 14.16 -3.89
CA LEU A 492 -3.95 13.96 -3.03
C LEU A 492 -3.26 15.30 -2.72
N SER A 493 -3.01 16.11 -3.75
CA SER A 493 -2.39 17.44 -3.59
C SER A 493 -3.22 18.35 -2.69
N THR A 494 -4.55 18.25 -2.76
CA THR A 494 -5.47 18.99 -1.88
C THR A 494 -5.31 18.56 -0.42
N LEU A 495 -5.22 17.25 -0.13
CA LEU A 495 -4.91 16.76 1.22
C LEU A 495 -3.54 17.26 1.70
N ALA A 496 -2.50 17.20 0.86
CA ALA A 496 -1.15 17.68 1.20
C ALA A 496 -1.15 19.18 1.54
N HIS A 497 -1.89 20.00 0.78
CA HIS A 497 -2.00 21.43 1.04
C HIS A 497 -2.51 21.71 2.45
N PHE A 498 -3.63 21.10 2.85
CA PHE A 498 -4.20 21.32 4.19
C PHE A 498 -3.40 20.62 5.30
N ASN A 499 -2.72 19.51 5.00
CA ASN A 499 -1.86 18.85 5.97
C ASN A 499 -0.61 19.68 6.32
N SER A 500 0.01 20.33 5.34
CA SER A 500 1.16 21.24 5.55
C SER A 500 0.77 22.62 6.10
N HIS A 501 -0.52 22.98 6.00
CA HIS A 501 -1.04 24.26 6.48
C HIS A 501 -2.09 24.05 7.59
N ARG A 502 -1.76 23.28 8.63
CA ARG A 502 -2.66 23.04 9.78
C ARG A 502 -3.19 24.33 10.43
N SER A 503 -2.49 25.45 10.28
CA SER A 503 -2.97 26.78 10.70
C SER A 503 -4.24 27.27 9.98
N LEU A 504 -4.59 26.71 8.83
CA LEU A 504 -5.87 26.96 8.15
C LEU A 504 -7.05 26.28 8.90
N SER A 505 -6.76 25.31 9.78
CA SER A 505 -7.68 24.70 10.75
C SER A 505 -9.09 24.42 10.21
N LEU A 506 -9.18 23.54 9.21
CA LEU A 506 -10.47 23.00 8.77
C LEU A 506 -11.22 22.40 9.97
N ARG A 507 -12.53 22.63 10.05
CA ARG A 507 -13.41 22.07 11.07
C ARG A 507 -13.97 20.72 10.67
N GLY A 508 -14.23 20.53 9.39
CA GLY A 508 -14.65 19.25 8.81
C GLY A 508 -13.50 18.37 8.35
N ASP A 509 -13.75 17.08 8.25
CA ASP A 509 -12.80 16.10 7.73
C ASP A 509 -12.73 16.17 6.19
N VAL A 510 -11.53 15.99 5.63
CA VAL A 510 -11.34 15.78 4.19
C VAL A 510 -10.98 14.32 3.97
N ILE A 511 -11.84 13.61 3.23
CA ILE A 511 -11.73 12.16 3.02
C ILE A 511 -11.36 11.91 1.56
N LEU A 512 -10.23 11.26 1.30
CA LEU A 512 -9.93 10.67 0.00
C LEU A 512 -10.56 9.27 -0.05
N ALA A 513 -11.32 8.99 -1.10
CA ALA A 513 -11.74 7.63 -1.46
C ALA A 513 -11.13 7.29 -2.83
N ALA A 514 -10.01 6.57 -2.81
CA ALA A 514 -9.32 6.08 -3.99
C ALA A 514 -9.82 4.66 -4.30
N VAL A 515 -10.77 4.55 -5.23
CA VAL A 515 -11.64 3.36 -5.36
C VAL A 515 -11.26 2.46 -6.53
N ALA A 516 -11.48 1.16 -6.38
CA ALA A 516 -11.28 0.19 -7.45
C ALA A 516 -12.55 -0.05 -8.29
N ASP A 517 -12.33 -0.57 -9.50
CA ASP A 517 -13.33 -1.16 -10.40
C ASP A 517 -14.34 -0.22 -11.06
N GLU A 518 -14.16 1.10 -11.07
CA GLU A 518 -15.15 2.01 -11.67
C GLU A 518 -15.41 1.65 -13.14
N GLU A 519 -14.33 1.32 -13.87
CA GLU A 519 -14.32 1.01 -15.30
C GLU A 519 -15.11 -0.25 -15.69
N ASN A 520 -15.62 -1.00 -14.69
CA ASN A 520 -16.38 -2.22 -14.89
C ASN A 520 -17.72 -2.20 -14.12
N PHE A 521 -17.71 -2.51 -12.81
CA PHE A 521 -18.92 -2.56 -12.00
C PHE A 521 -18.94 -1.52 -10.88
N SER A 522 -17.83 -0.89 -10.55
CA SER A 522 -17.70 0.14 -9.51
C SER A 522 -17.97 -0.37 -8.10
N PHE A 523 -17.59 -1.62 -7.82
CA PHE A 523 -17.76 -2.18 -6.48
C PHE A 523 -16.88 -1.50 -5.42
N GLY A 524 -15.79 -0.81 -5.81
CA GLY A 524 -14.91 -0.15 -4.85
C GLY A 524 -15.61 0.96 -4.07
N THR A 525 -16.41 1.79 -4.74
CA THR A 525 -17.24 2.81 -4.07
C THR A 525 -18.33 2.19 -3.22
N GLU A 526 -18.96 1.09 -3.68
CA GLU A 526 -19.91 0.34 -2.86
C GLU A 526 -19.24 -0.17 -1.58
N GLU A 527 -18.04 -0.74 -1.66
CA GLU A 527 -17.28 -1.27 -0.52
C GLU A 527 -16.86 -0.18 0.47
N VAL A 528 -16.43 0.99 -0.02
CA VAL A 528 -16.13 2.15 0.82
C VAL A 528 -17.38 2.61 1.58
N LEU A 529 -18.53 2.64 0.91
CA LEU A 529 -19.81 2.97 1.55
C LEU A 529 -20.28 1.88 2.52
N GLU A 530 -20.12 0.60 2.21
CA GLU A 530 -20.45 -0.53 3.10
C GLU A 530 -19.57 -0.51 4.36
N ALA A 531 -18.29 -0.14 4.24
CA ALA A 531 -17.37 0.03 5.36
C ALA A 531 -17.72 1.24 6.27
N GLY A 532 -18.71 2.04 5.90
CA GLY A 532 -19.25 3.12 6.72
C GLY A 532 -18.65 4.50 6.45
N TRP A 533 -17.78 4.65 5.45
CA TRP A 533 -17.23 5.95 5.09
C TRP A 533 -18.31 6.85 4.48
N ARG A 534 -18.51 8.03 5.06
CA ARG A 534 -19.52 9.03 4.63
C ARG A 534 -18.95 10.43 4.75
N ALA A 535 -19.53 11.35 3.99
CA ALA A 535 -19.26 12.79 4.06
C ALA A 535 -20.54 13.61 3.85
N ASP A 536 -20.52 14.89 4.19
CA ASP A 536 -21.65 15.80 3.96
C ASP A 536 -21.79 16.23 2.48
N ALA A 537 -20.72 16.08 1.69
CA ALA A 537 -20.72 16.27 0.24
C ALA A 537 -19.53 15.51 -0.39
N ALA A 538 -19.54 15.35 -1.72
CA ALA A 538 -18.45 14.73 -2.45
C ALA A 538 -18.08 15.45 -3.76
N ILE A 539 -16.81 15.31 -4.16
CA ILE A 539 -16.29 15.71 -5.47
C ILE A 539 -15.78 14.45 -6.16
N ILE A 540 -16.20 14.23 -7.41
CA ILE A 540 -15.61 13.20 -8.28
C ILE A 540 -14.82 13.89 -9.39
N PRO A 541 -13.48 13.78 -9.40
CA PRO A 541 -12.67 14.55 -10.34
C PRO A 541 -12.50 13.91 -11.72
N GLU A 542 -13.59 13.38 -12.30
CA GLU A 542 -13.64 12.85 -13.66
C GLU A 542 -13.26 13.90 -14.72
N PRO A 543 -12.79 13.50 -15.92
CA PRO A 543 -12.37 14.44 -16.97
C PRO A 543 -13.55 15.15 -17.66
N THR A 544 -14.21 16.05 -16.94
CA THR A 544 -15.35 16.85 -17.42
C THR A 544 -14.94 18.05 -18.28
N SER A 545 -13.66 18.15 -18.67
CA SER A 545 -13.13 19.35 -19.34
C SER A 545 -13.38 20.65 -18.55
N GLN A 546 -13.39 20.55 -17.22
CA GLN A 546 -13.73 21.62 -16.26
C GLN A 546 -15.17 22.14 -16.37
N GLU A 547 -16.10 21.35 -16.89
CA GLU A 547 -17.53 21.60 -16.70
C GLU A 547 -17.99 21.10 -15.33
N ILE A 548 -18.98 21.77 -14.72
CA ILE A 548 -19.55 21.39 -13.42
C ILE A 548 -20.70 20.40 -13.69
N GLY A 549 -20.43 19.11 -13.60
CA GLY A 549 -21.43 18.05 -13.76
C GLY A 549 -22.25 17.87 -12.49
N ILE A 550 -23.56 18.09 -12.58
CA ILE A 550 -24.50 17.85 -11.46
C ILE A 550 -25.56 16.79 -11.79
N ALA A 551 -25.51 16.24 -12.99
CA ALA A 551 -26.36 15.13 -13.41
C ALA A 551 -25.58 14.27 -14.40
N HIS A 552 -25.89 12.98 -14.48
CA HIS A 552 -25.35 12.12 -15.51
C HIS A 552 -26.32 10.99 -15.87
N LYS A 553 -26.15 10.39 -17.05
CA LYS A 553 -26.99 9.27 -17.51
C LYS A 553 -26.69 8.00 -16.71
N GLY A 554 -27.69 7.16 -16.59
CA GLY A 554 -27.55 5.78 -16.10
C GLY A 554 -27.29 4.82 -17.25
N PHE A 555 -27.17 3.53 -16.94
CA PHE A 555 -27.23 2.49 -17.95
C PHE A 555 -27.84 1.18 -17.43
N ILE A 556 -28.30 0.36 -18.37
CA ILE A 556 -28.80 -0.98 -18.10
C ILE A 556 -28.45 -1.88 -19.28
N TRP A 557 -27.99 -3.09 -18.97
CA TRP A 557 -27.79 -4.16 -19.92
C TRP A 557 -28.92 -5.17 -19.81
N VAL A 558 -29.50 -5.53 -20.95
CA VAL A 558 -30.60 -6.49 -21.04
C VAL A 558 -30.30 -7.52 -22.12
N GLU A 559 -30.51 -8.78 -21.79
CA GLU A 559 -30.48 -9.89 -22.76
C GLU A 559 -31.89 -10.28 -23.18
N ILE A 560 -32.03 -10.56 -24.48
CA ILE A 560 -33.26 -10.99 -25.14
C ILE A 560 -32.96 -12.30 -25.85
N ASP A 561 -33.60 -13.37 -25.42
CA ASP A 561 -33.45 -14.70 -26.02
C ASP A 561 -34.59 -14.99 -27.00
N ILE A 562 -34.27 -15.05 -28.29
CA ILE A 562 -35.15 -15.51 -29.35
C ILE A 562 -35.00 -17.03 -29.48
N LEU A 563 -36.11 -17.75 -29.45
CA LEU A 563 -36.17 -19.21 -29.44
C LEU A 563 -36.65 -19.73 -30.80
N GLY A 564 -35.90 -20.68 -31.34
CA GLY A 564 -36.18 -21.38 -32.58
C GLY A 564 -36.32 -22.89 -32.35
N VAL A 565 -36.24 -23.65 -33.44
CA VAL A 565 -36.26 -25.12 -33.44
C VAL A 565 -35.16 -25.60 -34.36
N ALA A 566 -34.23 -26.39 -33.81
CA ALA A 566 -33.16 -26.98 -34.60
C ALA A 566 -33.71 -28.02 -35.58
N ALA A 567 -33.25 -27.94 -36.82
CA ALA A 567 -33.56 -28.88 -37.88
C ALA A 567 -32.42 -28.87 -38.90
N HIS A 568 -32.28 -29.93 -39.67
CA HIS A 568 -31.34 -29.96 -40.80
C HIS A 568 -31.75 -28.89 -41.84
N GLY A 569 -30.79 -28.21 -42.46
CA GLY A 569 -31.06 -27.11 -43.40
C GLY A 569 -31.92 -27.50 -44.60
N SER A 570 -31.98 -28.79 -44.94
CA SER A 570 -32.86 -29.34 -45.98
C SER A 570 -34.30 -29.64 -45.52
N GLU A 571 -34.62 -29.44 -44.25
CA GLU A 571 -35.93 -29.73 -43.65
C GLU A 571 -36.60 -28.44 -43.14
N PRO A 572 -36.93 -27.48 -44.02
CA PRO A 572 -37.45 -26.17 -43.62
C PRO A 572 -38.74 -26.25 -42.81
N ASP A 573 -39.61 -27.22 -43.07
CA ASP A 573 -40.90 -27.38 -42.37
C ASP A 573 -40.76 -27.85 -40.92
N LYS A 574 -39.55 -28.27 -40.50
CA LYS A 574 -39.26 -28.75 -39.14
C LYS A 574 -38.50 -27.73 -38.29
N GLY A 575 -37.95 -26.69 -38.90
CA GLY A 575 -37.10 -25.70 -38.25
C GLY A 575 -37.82 -24.39 -38.00
N VAL A 576 -37.33 -23.64 -37.00
CA VAL A 576 -37.68 -22.24 -36.79
C VAL A 576 -36.39 -21.48 -36.59
N ASP A 577 -36.14 -20.48 -37.43
CA ASP A 577 -34.86 -19.76 -37.47
C ASP A 577 -34.82 -18.63 -36.44
N ALA A 578 -34.17 -18.88 -35.29
CA ALA A 578 -34.00 -17.86 -34.26
C ALA A 578 -33.17 -16.64 -34.71
N ILE A 579 -32.22 -16.82 -35.64
CA ILE A 579 -31.36 -15.72 -36.12
C ILE A 579 -32.18 -14.78 -37.01
N LEU A 580 -32.96 -15.33 -37.96
CA LEU A 580 -33.82 -14.51 -38.81
C LEU A 580 -34.90 -13.79 -38.00
N HIS A 581 -35.49 -14.47 -37.00
CA HIS A 581 -36.43 -13.84 -36.07
C HIS A 581 -35.79 -12.72 -35.22
N ALA A 582 -34.51 -12.80 -34.88
CA ALA A 582 -33.80 -11.70 -34.23
C ALA A 582 -33.75 -10.43 -35.09
N GLY A 583 -33.85 -10.54 -36.43
CA GLY A 583 -33.98 -9.39 -37.32
C GLY A 583 -35.27 -8.56 -37.10
N ALA A 584 -36.38 -9.23 -36.78
CA ALA A 584 -37.63 -8.54 -36.44
C ALA A 584 -37.50 -7.76 -35.12
N VAL A 585 -36.84 -8.35 -34.12
CA VAL A 585 -36.56 -7.69 -32.84
C VAL A 585 -35.68 -6.46 -33.04
N GLN A 586 -34.59 -6.57 -33.79
CA GLN A 586 -33.71 -5.43 -34.09
C GLN A 586 -34.44 -4.28 -34.78
N THR A 587 -35.32 -4.59 -35.74
CA THR A 587 -36.13 -3.57 -36.43
C THR A 587 -37.04 -2.84 -35.44
N ALA A 588 -37.73 -3.57 -34.57
CA ALA A 588 -38.61 -2.97 -33.57
C ALA A 588 -37.83 -2.14 -32.53
N LEU A 589 -36.61 -2.55 -32.16
CA LEU A 589 -35.73 -1.79 -31.27
C LEU A 589 -35.23 -0.49 -31.92
N LEU A 590 -34.92 -0.51 -33.23
CA LEU A 590 -34.57 0.70 -33.97
C LEU A 590 -35.71 1.71 -33.98
N GLU A 591 -36.96 1.25 -34.14
CA GLU A 591 -38.13 2.12 -34.04
C GLU A 591 -38.34 2.64 -32.61
N HIS A 592 -38.23 1.78 -31.60
CA HIS A 592 -38.35 2.14 -30.19
C HIS A 592 -37.31 3.17 -29.77
N SER A 593 -36.06 3.06 -30.23
CA SER A 593 -34.99 4.03 -29.93
C SER A 593 -35.34 5.47 -30.35
N ARG A 594 -36.21 5.63 -31.36
CA ARG A 594 -36.70 6.94 -31.82
C ARG A 594 -37.74 7.54 -30.87
N ALA A 595 -38.44 6.73 -30.09
CA ALA A 595 -39.48 7.15 -29.15
C ALA A 595 -39.00 7.25 -27.70
N LEU A 596 -37.71 7.01 -27.44
CA LEU A 596 -37.14 7.12 -26.09
C LEU A 596 -37.31 8.53 -25.50
N PRO A 597 -37.50 8.64 -24.17
CA PRO A 597 -37.75 9.90 -23.51
C PRO A 597 -36.56 10.87 -23.61
N VAL A 598 -36.89 12.16 -23.48
CA VAL A 598 -35.93 13.26 -23.44
C VAL A 598 -36.01 13.90 -22.07
N ASP A 599 -34.88 13.93 -21.38
CA ASP A 599 -34.69 14.69 -20.16
C ASP A 599 -34.23 16.12 -20.49
N GLU A 600 -34.64 17.10 -19.68
CA GLU A 600 -34.34 18.51 -19.93
C GLU A 600 -32.83 18.79 -19.89
N ARG A 601 -32.08 18.14 -19.00
CA ARG A 601 -30.64 18.37 -18.79
C ARG A 601 -29.78 17.31 -19.48
N LEU A 602 -30.16 16.04 -19.37
CA LEU A 602 -29.39 14.91 -19.93
C LEU A 602 -29.70 14.63 -21.40
N GLY A 603 -30.73 15.29 -21.95
CA GLY A 603 -31.19 15.07 -23.31
C GLY A 603 -31.82 13.69 -23.49
N LYS A 604 -31.77 13.17 -24.72
CA LYS A 604 -32.46 11.93 -25.07
C LYS A 604 -31.76 10.69 -24.51
N ALA A 605 -32.53 9.78 -23.92
CA ALA A 605 -32.08 8.42 -23.66
C ALA A 605 -31.70 7.71 -24.97
N SER A 606 -30.77 6.75 -24.90
CA SER A 606 -30.34 5.99 -26.08
C SER A 606 -30.43 4.48 -25.83
N LEU A 607 -30.52 3.76 -26.93
CA LEU A 607 -30.54 2.30 -26.99
C LEU A 607 -29.61 1.87 -28.13
N HIS A 608 -28.76 0.89 -27.88
CA HIS A 608 -28.02 0.23 -28.94
C HIS A 608 -27.92 -1.29 -28.72
N GLY A 609 -27.72 -2.05 -29.80
CA GLY A 609 -27.41 -3.48 -29.74
C GLY A 609 -25.92 -3.69 -29.54
N GLY A 610 -25.51 -4.26 -28.41
CA GLY A 610 -24.11 -4.49 -28.07
C GLY A 610 -23.58 -5.81 -28.62
N LEU A 611 -24.32 -6.91 -28.46
CA LEU A 611 -23.91 -8.25 -28.87
C LEU A 611 -25.08 -9.04 -29.48
N ILE A 612 -24.79 -9.86 -30.48
CA ILE A 612 -25.74 -10.86 -31.02
C ILE A 612 -25.02 -12.19 -31.20
N VAL A 613 -25.57 -13.26 -30.62
CA VAL A 613 -24.98 -14.61 -30.65
C VAL A 613 -26.06 -15.62 -30.97
N GLY A 614 -25.92 -16.37 -32.06
CA GLY A 614 -26.86 -17.42 -32.45
C GLY A 614 -26.31 -18.36 -33.51
N GLY A 615 -26.81 -19.60 -33.51
CA GLY A 615 -26.37 -20.67 -34.41
C GLY A 615 -25.11 -21.38 -33.95
N GLU A 616 -24.97 -22.63 -34.39
CA GLU A 616 -23.81 -23.49 -34.09
C GLU A 616 -23.03 -23.84 -35.37
N GLU A 617 -23.73 -24.03 -36.49
CA GLU A 617 -23.17 -24.40 -37.77
C GLU A 617 -24.06 -23.96 -38.95
N PRO A 618 -23.53 -23.84 -40.17
CA PRO A 618 -24.29 -23.30 -41.31
C PRO A 618 -25.44 -24.18 -41.81
N SER A 619 -25.39 -25.49 -41.57
CA SER A 619 -26.31 -26.47 -42.17
C SER A 619 -27.49 -26.84 -41.27
N SER A 620 -27.71 -26.09 -40.19
CA SER A 620 -28.74 -26.36 -39.20
C SER A 620 -29.51 -25.08 -38.85
N TYR A 621 -30.83 -25.18 -38.68
CA TYR A 621 -31.64 -24.08 -38.19
C TYR A 621 -31.23 -23.73 -36.74
N PRO A 622 -30.99 -22.45 -36.41
CA PRO A 622 -30.53 -22.05 -35.09
C PRO A 622 -31.67 -22.13 -34.06
N ALA A 623 -31.50 -22.97 -33.03
CA ALA A 623 -32.50 -23.10 -31.96
C ALA A 623 -32.55 -21.90 -31.00
N LYS A 624 -31.50 -21.06 -30.99
CA LYS A 624 -31.41 -19.89 -30.10
C LYS A 624 -30.60 -18.77 -30.75
N CYS A 625 -31.05 -17.53 -30.52
CA CYS A 625 -30.29 -16.32 -30.77
C CYS A 625 -30.48 -15.36 -29.59
N THR A 626 -29.38 -14.93 -28.96
CA THR A 626 -29.39 -13.95 -27.86
C THR A 626 -28.94 -12.59 -28.38
N LEU A 627 -29.74 -11.56 -28.11
CA LEU A 627 -29.40 -10.16 -28.35
C LEU A 627 -29.17 -9.47 -27.00
N THR A 628 -27.99 -8.89 -26.81
CA THR A 628 -27.69 -8.02 -25.66
C THR A 628 -27.81 -6.56 -26.09
N VAL A 629 -28.65 -5.81 -25.39
CA VAL A 629 -28.87 -4.38 -25.63
C VAL A 629 -28.45 -3.56 -24.42
N GLU A 630 -27.88 -2.38 -24.66
CA GLU A 630 -27.62 -1.38 -23.63
C GLU A 630 -28.55 -0.19 -23.85
N TYR A 631 -29.18 0.25 -22.76
CA TYR A 631 -29.83 1.54 -22.67
C TYR A 631 -28.95 2.50 -21.88
N ARG A 632 -28.76 3.73 -22.38
CA ARG A 632 -28.33 4.87 -21.56
C ARG A 632 -29.57 5.58 -21.04
N THR A 633 -29.81 5.46 -19.74
CA THR A 633 -31.05 5.86 -19.09
C THR A 633 -30.99 7.30 -18.59
N VAL A 634 -32.17 7.91 -18.48
CA VAL A 634 -32.39 9.22 -17.85
C VAL A 634 -33.40 9.04 -16.71
N PRO A 635 -33.57 10.00 -15.77
CA PRO A 635 -34.46 9.87 -14.61
C PRO A 635 -35.90 9.47 -14.92
N LEU A 636 -36.39 9.78 -16.13
CA LEU A 636 -37.72 9.37 -16.61
C LEU A 636 -37.87 7.85 -16.86
N GLN A 637 -36.79 7.07 -16.79
CA GLN A 637 -36.77 5.63 -17.02
C GLN A 637 -36.34 4.86 -15.78
N THR A 638 -37.02 3.74 -15.54
CA THR A 638 -36.65 2.71 -14.54
C THR A 638 -36.32 1.41 -15.24
N SER A 639 -35.53 0.55 -14.59
CA SER A 639 -35.23 -0.80 -15.10
C SER A 639 -36.50 -1.59 -15.39
N GLU A 640 -37.52 -1.46 -14.53
CA GLU A 640 -38.81 -2.10 -14.67
C GLU A 640 -39.56 -1.59 -15.90
N SER A 641 -39.55 -0.27 -16.15
CA SER A 641 -40.19 0.31 -17.34
C SER A 641 -39.55 -0.16 -18.64
N ILE A 642 -38.22 -0.28 -18.67
CA ILE A 642 -37.47 -0.76 -19.85
C ILE A 642 -37.78 -2.23 -20.12
N LEU A 643 -37.78 -3.08 -19.09
CA LEU A 643 -38.16 -4.48 -19.24
C LEU A 643 -39.61 -4.65 -19.70
N ALA A 644 -40.53 -3.82 -19.20
CA ALA A 644 -41.92 -3.82 -19.63
C ALA A 644 -42.09 -3.38 -21.10
N ASP A 645 -41.34 -2.36 -21.55
CA ASP A 645 -41.34 -1.90 -22.94
C ASP A 645 -40.82 -3.00 -23.89
N LEU A 646 -39.70 -3.63 -23.53
CA LEU A 646 -39.13 -4.76 -24.27
C LEU A 646 -40.10 -5.95 -24.35
N GLU A 647 -40.70 -6.32 -23.23
CA GLU A 647 -41.73 -7.37 -23.18
C GLU A 647 -42.92 -7.02 -24.07
N GLY A 648 -43.35 -5.75 -24.07
CA GLY A 648 -44.40 -5.25 -24.96
C GLY A 648 -44.04 -5.35 -26.44
N ILE A 649 -42.80 -5.04 -26.81
CA ILE A 649 -42.28 -5.20 -28.17
C ILE A 649 -42.32 -6.68 -28.59
N LEU A 650 -41.79 -7.56 -27.75
CA LEU A 650 -41.71 -9.00 -28.03
C LEU A 650 -43.10 -9.64 -28.16
N LYS A 651 -44.06 -9.24 -27.29
CA LYS A 651 -45.47 -9.66 -27.40
C LYS A 651 -46.12 -9.24 -28.72
N ARG A 652 -45.85 -8.01 -29.20
CA ARG A 652 -46.40 -7.55 -30.49
C ARG A 652 -45.85 -8.37 -31.65
N ILE A 653 -44.55 -8.68 -31.64
CA ILE A 653 -43.92 -9.54 -32.66
C ILE A 653 -44.53 -10.95 -32.62
N ALA A 654 -44.65 -11.55 -31.43
CA ALA A 654 -45.25 -12.88 -31.25
C ALA A 654 -46.72 -12.96 -31.68
N THR A 655 -47.45 -11.86 -31.59
CA THR A 655 -48.85 -11.78 -32.05
C THR A 655 -48.92 -11.72 -33.59
N GLY A 656 -47.94 -11.08 -34.23
CA GLY A 656 -47.83 -10.97 -35.69
C GLY A 656 -47.19 -12.17 -36.39
N CYS A 657 -46.46 -13.02 -35.66
CA CYS A 657 -45.78 -14.22 -36.18
C CYS A 657 -45.95 -15.39 -35.20
N SER A 658 -46.74 -16.41 -35.58
CA SER A 658 -47.04 -17.56 -34.70
C SER A 658 -45.81 -18.37 -34.30
N ASP A 659 -44.81 -18.38 -35.18
CA ASP A 659 -43.57 -19.16 -35.04
C ASP A 659 -42.52 -18.40 -34.21
N PHE A 660 -42.74 -17.12 -33.92
CA PHE A 660 -41.85 -16.35 -33.06
C PHE A 660 -42.07 -16.73 -31.59
N LYS A 661 -41.02 -17.27 -30.96
CA LYS A 661 -40.96 -17.58 -29.53
C LYS A 661 -39.77 -16.85 -28.92
N TYR A 662 -39.89 -16.48 -27.65
CA TYR A 662 -38.86 -15.78 -26.90
C TYR A 662 -38.93 -16.16 -25.41
N ALA A 663 -37.83 -16.00 -24.69
CA ALA A 663 -37.84 -15.98 -23.23
C ALA A 663 -37.95 -14.52 -22.74
N PRO A 664 -38.55 -14.27 -21.57
CA PRO A 664 -38.68 -12.91 -21.04
C PRO A 664 -37.33 -12.16 -20.99
N PRO A 665 -37.30 -10.86 -21.31
CA PRO A 665 -36.08 -10.08 -21.30
C PRO A 665 -35.48 -10.04 -19.89
N ARG A 666 -34.16 -10.19 -19.80
CA ARG A 666 -33.44 -10.32 -18.52
C ARG A 666 -32.42 -9.20 -18.35
N MET A 667 -32.58 -8.39 -17.31
CA MET A 667 -31.54 -7.44 -16.90
C MET A 667 -30.32 -8.21 -16.39
N THR A 668 -29.15 -7.91 -16.94
CA THR A 668 -27.87 -8.51 -16.51
C THR A 668 -27.11 -7.59 -15.57
N PHE A 669 -27.21 -6.28 -15.77
CA PHE A 669 -26.57 -5.28 -14.92
C PHE A 669 -27.25 -3.91 -15.09
N SER A 670 -27.18 -3.06 -14.05
CA SER A 670 -27.70 -1.69 -14.13
C SER A 670 -26.99 -0.76 -13.16
N ARG A 671 -26.87 0.49 -13.60
CA ARG A 671 -26.47 1.63 -12.79
C ARG A 671 -27.42 2.81 -13.02
N PRO A 672 -27.90 3.46 -11.94
CA PRO A 672 -28.94 4.47 -12.04
C PRO A 672 -28.40 5.79 -12.63
N PRO A 673 -29.27 6.62 -13.24
CA PRO A 673 -28.94 8.01 -13.50
C PRO A 673 -28.80 8.79 -12.19
N PHE A 674 -28.19 9.97 -12.28
CA PHE A 674 -27.95 10.88 -11.15
C PHE A 674 -28.35 12.30 -11.54
N ALA A 675 -28.91 13.07 -10.60
CA ALA A 675 -29.16 14.50 -10.75
C ALA A 675 -29.25 15.21 -9.39
N LEU A 676 -28.70 16.42 -9.32
CA LEU A 676 -28.99 17.43 -8.30
C LEU A 676 -29.71 18.62 -8.93
N GLU A 677 -30.34 19.42 -8.08
CA GLU A 677 -30.93 20.70 -8.46
C GLU A 677 -29.86 21.81 -8.48
N ASP A 678 -30.06 22.84 -9.30
CA ASP A 678 -29.13 23.97 -9.34
C ASP A 678 -29.09 24.70 -7.98
N GLU A 679 -30.21 24.76 -7.25
CA GLU A 679 -30.33 25.40 -5.94
C GLU A 679 -29.71 24.60 -4.78
N ASP A 680 -29.19 23.40 -5.02
CA ASP A 680 -28.51 22.62 -3.99
C ASP A 680 -27.36 23.43 -3.37
N ALA A 681 -27.30 23.43 -2.04
CA ALA A 681 -26.37 24.29 -1.30
C ALA A 681 -24.90 23.99 -1.63
N PHE A 682 -24.56 22.72 -1.90
CA PHE A 682 -23.22 22.34 -2.28
C PHE A 682 -22.92 22.75 -3.72
N VAL A 683 -23.88 22.61 -4.65
CA VAL A 683 -23.75 23.09 -6.04
C VAL A 683 -23.49 24.59 -6.08
N GLN A 684 -24.29 25.39 -5.36
CA GLN A 684 -24.12 26.85 -5.31
C GLN A 684 -22.76 27.26 -4.74
N LEU A 685 -22.30 26.57 -3.68
CA LEU A 685 -20.96 26.79 -3.14
C LEU A 685 -19.89 26.44 -4.17
N PHE A 686 -20.01 25.30 -4.85
CA PHE A 686 -19.04 24.84 -5.85
C PHE A 686 -18.89 25.85 -6.99
N VAL A 687 -20.03 26.34 -7.52
CA VAL A 687 -20.06 27.37 -8.57
C VAL A 687 -19.37 28.65 -8.07
N SER A 688 -19.70 29.12 -6.87
CA SER A 688 -19.08 30.32 -6.29
C SER A 688 -17.56 30.17 -6.16
N ARG A 689 -17.08 29.04 -5.60
CA ARG A 689 -15.64 28.80 -5.40
C ARG A 689 -14.88 28.56 -6.70
N THR A 690 -15.54 27.98 -7.71
CA THR A 690 -14.98 27.89 -9.06
C THR A 690 -14.79 29.29 -9.66
N ALA A 691 -15.79 30.18 -9.52
CA ALA A 691 -15.69 31.55 -10.02
C ALA A 691 -14.60 32.36 -9.30
N ASP A 692 -14.47 32.20 -7.98
CA ASP A 692 -13.40 32.81 -7.19
C ASP A 692 -12.00 32.40 -7.70
N THR A 693 -11.88 31.18 -8.22
CA THR A 693 -10.60 30.60 -8.66
C THR A 693 -10.26 30.95 -10.11
N LEU A 694 -11.23 30.81 -11.01
CA LEU A 694 -11.03 30.92 -12.47
C LEU A 694 -11.49 32.28 -13.03
N GLY A 695 -12.02 33.16 -12.19
CA GLY A 695 -12.64 34.44 -12.58
C GLY A 695 -14.07 34.31 -13.11
N GLN A 696 -14.47 33.13 -13.55
CA GLN A 696 -15.84 32.77 -13.93
C GLN A 696 -16.08 31.28 -13.68
N ALA A 697 -17.32 30.89 -13.42
CA ALA A 697 -17.72 29.49 -13.34
C ALA A 697 -18.58 29.12 -14.56
N PRO A 698 -18.37 27.94 -15.16
CA PRO A 698 -19.32 27.41 -16.13
C PRO A 698 -20.65 27.13 -15.43
N LYS A 699 -21.74 27.11 -16.21
CA LYS A 699 -23.04 26.70 -15.68
C LYS A 699 -23.01 25.21 -15.34
N PRO A 700 -23.73 24.75 -14.31
CA PRO A 700 -23.93 23.33 -14.09
C PRO A 700 -24.52 22.63 -15.32
N VAL A 701 -24.05 21.44 -15.65
CA VAL A 701 -24.45 20.67 -16.83
C VAL A 701 -24.82 19.22 -16.48
N GLY A 702 -25.45 18.54 -17.43
CA GLY A 702 -25.63 17.09 -17.43
C GLY A 702 -24.55 16.41 -18.26
N LEU A 703 -24.03 15.28 -17.77
CA LEU A 703 -22.96 14.52 -18.40
C LEU A 703 -23.54 13.29 -19.14
N PRO A 704 -22.99 12.92 -20.30
CA PRO A 704 -23.51 11.83 -21.12
C PRO A 704 -23.09 10.43 -20.63
N PHE A 705 -22.01 10.34 -19.83
CA PHE A 705 -21.47 9.10 -19.29
C PHE A 705 -22.07 8.77 -17.92
N TRP A 706 -21.68 7.63 -17.34
CA TRP A 706 -22.01 7.25 -15.97
C TRP A 706 -20.73 7.30 -15.13
N CYS A 707 -20.84 7.65 -13.84
CA CYS A 707 -19.75 7.55 -12.87
C CYS A 707 -20.32 7.31 -11.46
N ASP A 708 -19.45 7.16 -10.47
CA ASP A 708 -19.78 6.84 -9.08
C ASP A 708 -20.68 7.85 -8.33
N ALA A 709 -20.96 9.03 -8.91
CA ALA A 709 -21.80 10.05 -8.27
C ALA A 709 -23.21 9.51 -7.96
N ALA A 710 -23.72 8.62 -8.80
CA ALA A 710 -24.97 7.90 -8.57
C ALA A 710 -24.96 7.09 -7.26
N LEU A 711 -23.86 6.39 -6.95
CA LEU A 711 -23.74 5.55 -5.74
C LEU A 711 -23.66 6.42 -4.48
N LEU A 712 -22.86 7.49 -4.53
CA LEU A 712 -22.75 8.45 -3.43
C LEU A 712 -24.08 9.16 -3.16
N HIS A 713 -24.79 9.54 -4.23
CA HIS A 713 -26.11 10.16 -4.11
C HIS A 713 -27.16 9.22 -3.51
N GLN A 714 -27.18 7.94 -3.89
CA GLN A 714 -28.05 6.94 -3.25
C GLN A 714 -27.76 6.77 -1.76
N ALA A 715 -26.51 7.01 -1.34
CA ALA A 715 -26.12 7.05 0.07
C ALA A 715 -26.45 8.39 0.77
N GLY A 716 -27.09 9.33 0.08
CA GLY A 716 -27.49 10.64 0.60
C GLY A 716 -26.42 11.72 0.55
N ILE A 717 -25.36 11.54 -0.25
CA ILE A 717 -24.22 12.46 -0.34
C ILE A 717 -24.37 13.32 -1.62
N PRO A 718 -24.63 14.64 -1.51
CA PRO A 718 -24.64 15.52 -2.67
C PRO A 718 -23.25 15.57 -3.30
N THR A 719 -23.18 15.34 -4.61
CA THR A 719 -21.92 15.11 -5.34
C THR A 719 -21.80 15.99 -6.57
N VAL A 720 -20.64 16.62 -6.78
CA VAL A 720 -20.31 17.36 -8.01
C VAL A 720 -19.21 16.63 -8.76
N VAL A 721 -19.39 16.44 -10.07
CA VAL A 721 -18.39 15.85 -10.96
C VAL A 721 -17.62 16.96 -11.67
N TYR A 722 -16.32 17.06 -11.44
CA TYR A 722 -15.50 18.16 -11.97
C TYR A 722 -14.02 17.81 -12.05
N GLY A 723 -13.43 17.81 -13.24
CA GLY A 723 -12.02 17.49 -13.41
C GLY A 723 -11.40 17.97 -14.72
N PRO A 724 -10.22 17.45 -15.08
CA PRO A 724 -9.31 18.13 -15.99
C PRO A 724 -9.70 18.00 -17.48
N LYS A 725 -9.07 18.83 -18.30
CA LYS A 725 -9.12 18.80 -19.76
C LYS A 725 -8.03 17.89 -20.32
N GLY A 726 -8.40 17.12 -21.34
CA GLY A 726 -7.48 16.30 -22.09
C GLY A 726 -8.16 15.66 -23.30
N VAL A 727 -7.47 14.70 -23.92
CA VAL A 727 -8.01 13.95 -25.05
C VAL A 727 -7.61 12.49 -24.92
N GLY A 728 -8.46 11.60 -25.42
CA GLY A 728 -8.09 10.21 -25.64
C GLY A 728 -8.61 9.21 -24.61
N LEU A 729 -9.74 9.53 -23.95
CA LEU A 729 -10.48 8.57 -23.12
C LEU A 729 -10.67 7.27 -23.91
N HIS A 730 -10.13 6.16 -23.37
CA HIS A 730 -10.15 4.81 -23.95
C HIS A 730 -9.50 4.71 -25.36
N GLY A 731 -8.80 5.76 -25.78
CA GLY A 731 -8.19 5.89 -27.10
C GLY A 731 -6.82 5.24 -27.22
N LYS A 732 -6.24 5.28 -28.42
CA LYS A 732 -4.88 4.76 -28.69
C LYS A 732 -3.77 5.61 -28.09
N GLU A 733 -4.08 6.86 -27.79
CA GLU A 733 -3.21 7.80 -27.09
C GLU A 733 -4.10 8.59 -26.13
N GLU A 734 -3.59 8.88 -24.94
CA GLU A 734 -4.28 9.64 -23.92
C GLU A 734 -3.32 10.68 -23.32
N TRP A 735 -3.83 11.89 -23.10
CA TRP A 735 -3.08 12.95 -22.43
C TRP A 735 -3.99 13.92 -21.67
N VAL A 736 -3.43 14.53 -20.63
CA VAL A 736 -4.06 15.56 -19.82
C VAL A 736 -3.25 16.87 -19.85
N SER A 737 -3.94 18.01 -19.85
CA SER A 737 -3.33 19.34 -19.83
C SER A 737 -2.77 19.69 -18.45
N VAL A 738 -1.49 20.07 -18.38
CA VAL A 738 -0.80 20.49 -17.15
C VAL A 738 -1.48 21.69 -16.50
N GLU A 739 -1.85 22.69 -17.30
CA GLU A 739 -2.56 23.88 -16.83
C GLU A 739 -3.90 23.50 -16.19
N SER A 740 -4.67 22.65 -16.87
CA SER A 740 -5.97 22.20 -16.37
C SER A 740 -5.86 21.40 -15.06
N VAL A 741 -4.84 20.54 -14.91
CA VAL A 741 -4.58 19.81 -13.66
C VAL A 741 -4.36 20.78 -12.49
N ARG A 742 -3.59 21.86 -12.70
CA ARG A 742 -3.33 22.88 -11.67
C ARG A 742 -4.58 23.69 -11.34
N GLU A 743 -5.39 24.02 -12.35
CA GLU A 743 -6.67 24.70 -12.16
C GLU A 743 -7.66 23.83 -11.36
N VAL A 744 -7.76 22.53 -11.67
CA VAL A 744 -8.62 21.58 -10.94
C VAL A 744 -8.19 21.48 -9.48
N PHE A 745 -6.90 21.32 -9.21
CA PHE A 745 -6.36 21.38 -7.85
C PHE A 745 -6.74 22.68 -7.13
N SER A 746 -6.60 23.83 -7.81
CA SER A 746 -6.90 25.14 -7.20
C SER A 746 -8.37 25.30 -6.86
N VAL A 747 -9.28 24.85 -7.75
CA VAL A 747 -10.73 24.86 -7.52
C VAL A 747 -11.08 23.92 -6.37
N MET A 748 -10.58 22.68 -6.41
CA MET A 748 -10.85 21.67 -5.38
C MET A 748 -10.41 22.17 -4.00
N ARG A 749 -9.20 22.75 -3.89
CA ARG A 749 -8.69 23.38 -2.67
C ARG A 749 -9.63 24.47 -2.15
N ASN A 750 -10.08 25.39 -3.01
CA ASN A 750 -10.97 26.49 -2.62
C ASN A 750 -12.38 26.00 -2.23
N VAL A 751 -12.88 24.94 -2.86
CA VAL A 751 -14.15 24.29 -2.49
C VAL A 751 -14.03 23.63 -1.12
N VAL A 752 -12.97 22.85 -0.89
CA VAL A 752 -12.71 22.21 0.41
C VAL A 752 -12.57 23.24 1.51
N GLU A 753 -11.78 24.30 1.30
CA GLU A 753 -11.67 25.41 2.27
C GLU A 753 -13.04 26.03 2.56
N GLY A 754 -13.80 26.37 1.52
CA GLY A 754 -15.11 27.00 1.67
C GLY A 754 -16.18 26.12 2.34
N PHE A 755 -16.09 24.79 2.19
CA PHE A 755 -17.08 23.85 2.72
C PHE A 755 -16.74 23.33 4.13
N CYS A 756 -15.46 23.08 4.39
CA CYS A 756 -14.99 22.46 5.64
C CYS A 756 -14.59 23.46 6.73
N SER A 757 -14.54 24.78 6.44
CA SER A 757 -14.19 25.83 7.42
C SER A 757 -15.22 26.06 8.52
#